data_AF-A0A1U0VWD9-F1
#
_entry.id   AF-A0A1U0VWD9-F1
#
_cell.length_a   1.000
_cell.length_b   1.000
_cell.length_c   1.000
_cell.angle_alpha   90.00
_cell.angle_beta   90.00
_cell.angle_gamma   90.00
#
_symmetry.space_group_name_H-M   'P 1'
#
loop_
_entity.id
_entity.type
_entity.pdbx_description
1 polymer ?
#
loop_
_entity_poly.entity_id
_entity_poly.type
_entity_poly.pdbx_seq_one_letter_code
_entity_poly.pdbx_strand_id
1 'polypeptide(L)'
;MSYFIKPSELEIGVEFSSAWAMLEFASREGRELGEAVANLTAEELFEFSPPGSTVSVAAMRFSDRFGELESLAGSFVSALALALSEAAVAAKRCVAGAFLGEASRIKAMRFANGDEFIDVIEAAHSCWPDEITSWPDSVPRPDLREVREFLSGLLTINSAPKARPVLITRVHEISLNGEKFSPESATVELSLDSASVARKNSGHTQDRIATVTSTCGTAIDSQDISLKFTVAFNAKPWPEDGDDPIGARVHDIIQIAARIVQALRQVVTNPIGGFWLPFEHANWMPISTDDDMKDVLRKSESGLIQCAIDDEQWLLMELDGDVVGRMIPTPTPLEYADEKQRGIAAEDAVRHSARWGLVDFIYRPHQYRKGHSGNREINDVAVISGEYGLAVQVKSKKPASKTVYEPGRVARLIQEAASQAAGSVRELRGKIRELTNDRGRRIAIDGNNIRWVGVVIIDHPNPPKMDTFVRECRGLPIVALFREEWEFLFEQLCSTTMVVLYLHAICPAGVLPGNHVAYYYRQAERARLRDEAADTTKALTELDPVWLPLEPASTIDMLGARMFRQILEDVACGDSPTCSDEDRLTILSSLDGLPAEERAQTGRFLIKLLEEANQNESSFRCRRYFLTKPGIQLCFVVSRAPSAHGMFITKAQLWHIEWVKERSQLESDTPYTVALLLTPQSHKYRPWATMMTAQKGSIDYSEEEIADLNRQWNESIQS
;
A
#
# COMPACT_ATOMS: atom_id res chain seq x y z
N MET A 1 -13.89 -25.29 -7.89
CA MET A 1 -13.36 -24.47 -6.77
C MET A 1 -12.47 -23.39 -7.35
N SER A 2 -12.56 -22.15 -6.88
CA SER A 2 -11.63 -21.10 -7.33
C SER A 2 -10.23 -21.43 -6.82
N TYR A 3 -9.24 -21.56 -7.70
CA TYR A 3 -7.85 -21.87 -7.31
C TYR A 3 -7.19 -20.74 -6.51
N PHE A 4 -7.80 -19.57 -6.51
CA PHE A 4 -7.29 -18.34 -5.93
C PHE A 4 -8.47 -17.37 -5.68
N ILE A 5 -8.45 -16.62 -4.58
CA ILE A 5 -9.41 -15.54 -4.33
C ILE A 5 -8.67 -14.25 -4.67
N LYS A 6 -9.05 -13.62 -5.78
CA LYS A 6 -8.53 -12.30 -6.14
C LYS A 6 -8.87 -11.32 -5.02
N PRO A 7 -7.87 -10.63 -4.42
CA PRO A 7 -8.13 -9.49 -3.57
C PRO A 7 -8.93 -8.44 -4.33
N SER A 8 -9.67 -7.57 -3.63
CA SER A 8 -10.33 -6.44 -4.30
C SER A 8 -9.32 -5.57 -5.04
N GLU A 9 -9.73 -4.77 -6.03
CA GLU A 9 -8.80 -3.88 -6.75
C GLU A 9 -8.11 -2.88 -5.80
N LEU A 10 -8.78 -2.51 -4.71
CA LEU A 10 -8.19 -1.78 -3.58
C LEU A 10 -7.14 -2.57 -2.80
N GLU A 11 -7.36 -3.88 -2.62
CA GLU A 11 -6.40 -4.82 -2.04
C GLU A 11 -5.32 -5.29 -3.03
N ILE A 12 -5.39 -4.87 -4.29
CA ILE A 12 -4.33 -5.09 -5.27
C ILE A 12 -3.42 -3.87 -5.29
N GLY A 13 -3.99 -2.66 -5.35
CA GLY A 13 -3.23 -1.44 -5.62
C GLY A 13 -2.88 -1.33 -7.11
N VAL A 14 -2.97 -0.13 -7.68
CA VAL A 14 -2.82 0.11 -9.13
C VAL A 14 -1.46 -0.38 -9.63
N GLU A 15 -0.42 -0.26 -8.81
CA GLU A 15 0.95 -0.64 -9.11
C GLU A 15 1.13 -2.15 -9.31
N PHE A 16 0.36 -2.97 -8.59
CA PHE A 16 0.43 -4.43 -8.68
C PHE A 16 -0.64 -5.03 -9.62
N SER A 17 -1.48 -4.20 -10.23
CA SER A 17 -2.55 -4.64 -11.14
C SER A 17 -2.06 -5.59 -12.23
N SER A 18 -0.93 -5.26 -12.88
CA SER A 18 -0.31 -6.10 -13.91
C SER A 18 0.19 -7.44 -13.36
N ALA A 19 0.74 -7.47 -12.14
CA ALA A 19 1.18 -8.70 -11.49
C ALA A 19 0.00 -9.63 -11.20
N TRP A 20 -1.10 -9.07 -10.67
CA TRP A 20 -2.31 -9.84 -10.39
C TRP A 20 -3.02 -10.32 -11.66
N ALA A 21 -3.07 -9.51 -12.72
CA ALA A 21 -3.62 -9.93 -14.01
C ALA A 21 -2.84 -11.13 -14.59
N MET A 22 -1.52 -11.15 -14.44
CA MET A 22 -0.69 -12.27 -14.89
C MET A 22 -0.84 -13.51 -13.99
N LEU A 23 -1.07 -13.35 -12.68
CA LEU A 23 -1.46 -14.46 -11.81
C LEU A 23 -2.82 -15.06 -12.18
N GLU A 24 -3.80 -14.23 -12.56
CA GLU A 24 -5.10 -14.70 -13.04
C GLU A 24 -4.97 -15.47 -14.34
N PHE A 25 -4.18 -14.95 -15.28
CA PHE A 25 -3.86 -15.65 -16.52
C PHE A 25 -3.18 -16.99 -16.23
N ALA A 26 -2.13 -17.02 -15.39
CA ALA A 26 -1.49 -18.25 -14.96
C ALA A 26 -2.46 -19.23 -14.30
N SER A 27 -3.40 -18.74 -13.48
CA SER A 27 -4.40 -19.60 -12.84
C SER A 27 -5.36 -20.26 -13.85
N ARG A 28 -5.67 -19.59 -14.96
CA ARG A 28 -6.46 -20.19 -16.04
C ARG A 28 -5.65 -21.25 -16.79
N GLU A 29 -4.45 -20.90 -17.26
CA GLU A 29 -3.59 -21.83 -18.02
C GLU A 29 -3.24 -23.08 -17.20
N GLY A 30 -2.96 -22.91 -15.91
CA GLY A 30 -2.67 -24.02 -15.02
C GLY A 30 -3.87 -24.96 -14.81
N ARG A 31 -5.10 -24.42 -14.78
CA ARG A 31 -6.32 -25.23 -14.70
C ARG A 31 -6.52 -26.04 -15.97
N GLU A 32 -6.36 -25.41 -17.13
CA GLU A 32 -6.45 -26.08 -18.43
C GLU A 32 -5.38 -27.18 -18.54
N LEU A 33 -4.15 -26.93 -18.09
CA LEU A 33 -3.10 -27.94 -18.01
C LEU A 33 -3.49 -29.11 -17.09
N GLY A 34 -4.00 -28.82 -15.88
CA GLY A 34 -4.43 -29.85 -14.93
C GLY A 34 -5.56 -30.73 -15.48
N GLU A 35 -6.55 -30.12 -16.14
CA GLU A 35 -7.66 -30.82 -16.80
C GLU A 35 -7.17 -31.64 -18.01
N ALA A 36 -6.25 -31.10 -18.81
CA ALA A 36 -5.68 -31.81 -19.95
C ALA A 36 -4.87 -33.04 -19.52
N VAL A 37 -4.09 -32.94 -18.43
CA VAL A 37 -3.35 -34.08 -17.87
C VAL A 37 -4.25 -35.08 -17.17
N ALA A 38 -5.33 -34.65 -16.51
CA ALA A 38 -6.27 -35.57 -15.86
C ALA A 38 -7.03 -36.45 -16.87
N ASN A 39 -7.22 -35.97 -18.11
CA ASN A 39 -7.89 -36.69 -19.18
C ASN A 39 -6.92 -37.50 -20.06
N LEU A 40 -5.64 -37.56 -19.69
CA LEU A 40 -4.61 -38.17 -20.50
C LEU A 40 -4.59 -39.70 -20.34
N THR A 41 -4.50 -40.40 -21.47
CA THR A 41 -4.40 -41.86 -21.51
C THR A 41 -2.97 -42.31 -21.82
N ALA A 42 -2.66 -43.56 -21.46
CA ALA A 42 -1.34 -44.14 -21.77
C ALA A 42 -1.09 -44.21 -23.30
N GLU A 43 -2.14 -44.46 -24.10
CA GLU A 43 -2.06 -44.57 -25.56
C GLU A 43 -1.69 -43.24 -26.24
N GLU A 44 -1.98 -42.10 -25.60
CA GLU A 44 -1.62 -40.77 -26.11
C GLU A 44 -0.17 -40.38 -25.83
N LEU A 45 0.49 -41.05 -24.87
CA LEU A 45 1.85 -40.74 -24.42
C LEU A 45 2.88 -41.81 -24.76
N PHE A 46 2.45 -43.05 -24.93
CA PHE A 46 3.36 -44.18 -25.10
C PHE A 46 3.03 -44.96 -26.37
N GLU A 47 4.09 -45.31 -27.08
CA GLU A 47 4.04 -46.19 -28.23
C GLU A 47 4.50 -47.59 -27.82
N PHE A 48 3.73 -48.59 -28.22
CA PHE A 48 4.01 -50.00 -27.98
C PHE A 48 4.47 -50.64 -29.29
N SER A 49 5.53 -51.44 -29.25
CA SER A 49 5.91 -52.24 -30.41
C SER A 49 4.81 -53.26 -30.75
N PRO A 50 4.79 -53.80 -31.99
CA PRO A 50 3.81 -54.80 -32.39
C PRO A 50 3.74 -56.01 -31.44
N PRO A 51 2.59 -56.71 -31.37
CA PRO A 51 2.40 -57.86 -30.48
C PRO A 51 3.45 -58.95 -30.71
N GLY A 52 3.98 -59.52 -29.64
CA GLY A 52 5.04 -60.53 -29.71
C GLY A 52 5.47 -61.05 -28.34
N SER A 53 6.49 -61.90 -28.32
CA SER A 53 7.08 -62.39 -27.06
C SER A 53 7.85 -61.31 -26.30
N THR A 54 8.16 -60.19 -26.96
CA THR A 54 8.81 -59.01 -26.39
C THR A 54 8.10 -57.76 -26.89
N VAL A 55 7.62 -56.92 -25.99
CA VAL A 55 7.00 -55.62 -26.29
C VAL A 55 7.84 -54.50 -25.68
N SER A 56 8.25 -53.52 -26.48
CA SER A 56 8.92 -52.31 -26.01
C SER A 56 7.91 -51.17 -25.83
N VAL A 57 8.05 -50.45 -24.73
CA VAL A 57 7.28 -49.23 -24.41
C VAL A 57 8.19 -48.02 -24.59
N ALA A 58 7.79 -47.06 -25.42
CA ALA A 58 8.53 -45.81 -25.65
C ALA A 58 7.64 -44.57 -25.40
N ALA A 59 8.20 -43.51 -24.81
CA ALA A 59 7.52 -42.22 -24.69
C ALA A 59 7.49 -41.50 -26.03
N MET A 60 6.30 -41.07 -26.45
CA MET A 60 6.08 -40.17 -27.58
C MET A 60 6.26 -38.72 -27.12
N ARG A 61 7.50 -38.21 -27.13
CA ARG A 61 7.82 -36.83 -26.72
C ARG A 61 7.26 -35.74 -27.63
N PHE A 62 6.74 -36.11 -28.80
CA PHE A 62 6.29 -35.18 -29.83
C PHE A 62 4.93 -35.59 -30.43
N SER A 63 4.09 -36.30 -29.67
CA SER A 63 2.70 -36.45 -30.11
C SER A 63 2.04 -35.07 -30.13
N ASP A 64 1.08 -34.84 -31.04
CA ASP A 64 0.34 -33.57 -31.12
C ASP A 64 -0.25 -33.21 -29.76
N ARG A 65 -0.74 -34.22 -29.03
CA ARG A 65 -1.30 -34.09 -27.68
C ARG A 65 -0.26 -33.66 -26.64
N PHE A 66 0.96 -34.22 -26.67
CA PHE A 66 2.04 -33.78 -25.78
C PHE A 66 2.51 -32.36 -26.13
N GLY A 67 2.51 -32.00 -27.41
CA GLY A 67 2.78 -30.63 -27.86
C GLY A 67 1.80 -29.60 -27.30
N GLU A 68 0.51 -29.94 -27.22
CA GLU A 68 -0.51 -29.10 -26.56
C GLU A 68 -0.21 -28.93 -25.06
N LEU A 69 0.12 -30.02 -24.36
CA LEU A 69 0.48 -29.96 -22.93
C LEU A 69 1.73 -29.11 -22.70
N GLU A 70 2.77 -29.27 -23.53
CA GLU A 70 3.99 -28.46 -23.49
C GLU A 70 3.68 -26.98 -23.72
N SER A 71 2.78 -26.66 -24.65
CA SER A 71 2.37 -25.26 -24.89
C SER A 71 1.62 -24.66 -23.70
N LEU A 72 0.69 -25.42 -23.10
CA LEU A 72 -0.05 -24.98 -21.92
C LEU A 72 0.89 -24.79 -20.72
N ALA A 73 1.80 -25.74 -20.49
CA ALA A 73 2.77 -25.66 -19.42
C ALA A 73 3.77 -24.50 -19.61
N GLY A 74 4.22 -24.27 -20.84
CA GLY A 74 5.06 -23.12 -21.18
C GLY A 74 4.34 -21.79 -20.96
N SER A 75 3.07 -21.69 -21.36
CA SER A 75 2.20 -20.52 -21.13
C SER A 75 2.03 -20.24 -19.63
N PHE A 76 1.69 -21.28 -18.85
CA PHE A 76 1.56 -21.23 -17.40
C PHE A 76 2.82 -20.72 -16.70
N VAL A 77 3.99 -21.32 -17.00
CA VAL A 77 5.27 -20.93 -16.40
C VAL A 77 5.67 -19.51 -16.80
N SER A 78 5.48 -19.15 -18.07
CA SER A 78 5.78 -17.80 -18.56
C SER A 78 4.94 -16.74 -17.85
N ALA A 79 3.66 -17.01 -17.66
CA ALA A 79 2.74 -16.11 -16.96
C ALA A 79 3.10 -15.93 -15.49
N LEU A 80 3.48 -17.01 -14.78
CA LEU A 80 3.97 -16.93 -13.41
C LEU A 80 5.25 -16.11 -13.28
N ALA A 81 6.22 -16.35 -14.17
CA ALA A 81 7.48 -15.60 -14.17
C ALA A 81 7.22 -14.11 -14.45
N LEU A 82 6.31 -13.80 -15.38
CA LEU A 82 5.91 -12.43 -15.68
C LEU A 82 5.18 -11.78 -14.51
N ALA A 83 4.27 -12.49 -13.83
CA ALA A 83 3.58 -11.97 -12.66
C ALA A 83 4.54 -11.56 -11.54
N LEU A 84 5.51 -12.42 -11.22
CA LEU A 84 6.55 -12.12 -10.23
C LEU A 84 7.46 -10.98 -10.69
N SER A 85 7.70 -10.86 -12.00
CA SER A 85 8.44 -9.71 -12.57
C SER A 85 7.73 -8.40 -12.34
N GLU A 86 6.45 -8.36 -12.68
CA GLU A 86 5.63 -7.17 -12.54
C GLU A 86 5.50 -6.80 -11.06
N ALA A 87 5.38 -7.79 -10.16
CA ALA A 87 5.36 -7.55 -8.72
C ALA A 87 6.68 -6.96 -8.20
N ALA A 88 7.83 -7.47 -8.64
CA ALA A 88 9.14 -6.91 -8.28
C ALA A 88 9.33 -5.49 -8.84
N VAL A 89 8.88 -5.24 -10.08
CA VAL A 89 8.92 -3.90 -10.69
C VAL A 89 8.02 -2.94 -9.93
N ALA A 90 6.81 -3.35 -9.56
CA ALA A 90 5.88 -2.57 -8.74
C ALA A 90 6.50 -2.24 -7.38
N ALA A 91 7.00 -3.26 -6.67
CA ALA A 91 7.68 -3.10 -5.38
C ALA A 91 8.87 -2.14 -5.48
N LYS A 92 9.72 -2.29 -6.50
CA LYS A 92 10.84 -1.40 -6.74
C LYS A 92 10.40 0.03 -7.05
N ARG A 93 9.34 0.23 -7.84
CA ARG A 93 8.79 1.57 -8.05
C ARG A 93 8.46 2.17 -6.70
N CYS A 94 7.63 1.49 -5.89
CA CYS A 94 7.22 1.96 -4.57
C CYS A 94 8.41 2.32 -3.67
N VAL A 95 9.48 1.52 -3.66
CA VAL A 95 10.67 1.78 -2.83
C VAL A 95 11.59 2.88 -3.41
N ALA A 96 11.87 2.86 -4.71
CA ALA A 96 12.95 3.66 -5.30
C ALA A 96 12.51 5.04 -5.83
N GLY A 97 11.27 5.19 -6.30
CA GLY A 97 10.85 6.48 -6.86
C GLY A 97 10.45 7.53 -5.83
N ALA A 98 10.55 7.24 -4.54
CA ALA A 98 10.57 8.25 -3.48
C ALA A 98 11.77 9.22 -3.62
N PHE A 99 12.92 8.78 -4.19
CA PHE A 99 14.16 9.56 -4.22
C PHE A 99 14.84 9.69 -5.59
N LEU A 100 14.50 8.86 -6.57
CA LEU A 100 15.16 8.86 -7.87
C LEU A 100 14.23 9.42 -8.95
N GLY A 101 14.63 10.57 -9.52
CA GLY A 101 13.96 11.21 -10.66
C GLY A 101 13.70 10.26 -11.83
N GLU A 102 12.67 10.58 -12.61
CA GLU A 102 11.97 9.66 -13.50
C GLU A 102 12.84 8.97 -14.57
N ALA A 103 12.41 7.75 -14.89
CA ALA A 103 12.60 7.00 -16.13
C ALA A 103 13.94 6.30 -16.44
N SER A 104 15.12 6.83 -16.14
CA SER A 104 16.35 6.34 -16.81
C SER A 104 17.01 5.08 -16.21
N ARG A 105 16.79 4.76 -14.92
CA ARG A 105 17.34 3.53 -14.28
C ARG A 105 16.30 2.45 -13.93
N ILE A 106 15.01 2.78 -13.95
CA ILE A 106 13.92 1.83 -13.62
C ILE A 106 13.73 0.80 -14.74
N LYS A 107 13.89 1.22 -16.01
CA LYS A 107 13.69 0.36 -17.19
C LYS A 107 14.74 -0.74 -17.40
N ALA A 108 15.89 -0.67 -16.73
CA ALA A 108 17.03 -1.56 -17.02
C ALA A 108 17.06 -2.86 -16.19
N MET A 109 16.11 -3.11 -15.28
CA MET A 109 16.14 -4.27 -14.39
C MET A 109 14.84 -5.07 -14.47
N ARG A 110 14.83 -6.07 -15.36
CA ARG A 110 14.01 -7.27 -15.18
C ARG A 110 14.82 -8.19 -14.26
N PHE A 111 14.20 -8.88 -13.30
CA PHE A 111 14.94 -9.82 -12.47
C PHE A 111 15.42 -10.98 -13.36
N ALA A 112 16.74 -11.11 -13.51
CA ALA A 112 17.36 -12.14 -14.35
C ALA A 112 17.58 -13.45 -13.58
N ASN A 113 17.58 -13.41 -12.24
CA ASN A 113 17.78 -14.55 -11.36
C ASN A 113 17.09 -14.36 -10.00
N GLY A 114 17.07 -15.41 -9.18
CA GLY A 114 16.48 -15.39 -7.84
C GLY A 114 17.17 -14.46 -6.84
N ASP A 115 18.48 -14.21 -6.99
CA ASP A 115 19.23 -13.34 -6.07
C ASP A 115 18.85 -11.87 -6.24
N GLU A 116 18.67 -11.39 -7.47
CA GLU A 116 18.18 -10.03 -7.74
C GLU A 116 16.78 -9.77 -7.18
N PHE A 117 15.95 -10.82 -7.10
CA PHE A 117 14.61 -10.73 -6.48
C PHE A 117 14.70 -10.70 -4.94
N ILE A 118 15.61 -11.50 -4.37
CA ILE A 118 15.91 -11.45 -2.94
C ILE A 118 16.49 -10.09 -2.56
N ASP A 119 17.37 -9.49 -3.39
CA ASP A 119 17.87 -8.13 -3.17
C ASP A 119 16.73 -7.09 -3.10
N VAL A 120 15.67 -7.24 -3.90
CA VAL A 120 14.48 -6.38 -3.83
C VAL A 120 13.69 -6.62 -2.54
N ILE A 121 13.53 -7.88 -2.12
CA ILE A 121 12.89 -8.23 -0.85
C ILE A 121 13.69 -7.69 0.33
N GLU A 122 15.01 -7.92 0.35
CA GLU A 122 15.92 -7.45 1.38
C GLU A 122 16.01 -5.92 1.39
N ALA A 123 15.96 -5.26 0.22
CA ALA A 123 15.85 -3.81 0.13
C ALA A 123 14.55 -3.28 0.73
N ALA A 124 13.44 -3.96 0.45
CA ALA A 124 12.14 -3.62 0.99
C ALA A 124 12.05 -3.94 2.50
N HIS A 125 12.79 -4.96 2.98
CA HIS A 125 12.90 -5.31 4.40
C HIS A 125 13.86 -4.40 5.17
N SER A 126 14.96 -3.93 4.58
CA SER A 126 15.87 -2.93 5.18
C SER A 126 15.26 -1.53 5.25
N CYS A 127 14.04 -1.37 4.73
CA CYS A 127 13.15 -0.26 5.10
C CYS A 127 12.60 -0.36 6.53
N TRP A 128 12.87 -1.44 7.26
CA TRP A 128 12.48 -1.60 8.66
C TRP A 128 13.70 -1.28 9.55
N PRO A 129 13.51 -0.71 10.75
CA PRO A 129 14.62 -0.50 11.69
C PRO A 129 15.34 -1.81 12.01
N ASP A 130 16.68 -1.78 12.08
CA ASP A 130 17.56 -2.94 12.34
C ASP A 130 17.29 -3.65 13.69
N GLU A 131 16.38 -3.13 14.52
CA GLU A 131 16.02 -3.65 15.84
C GLU A 131 14.83 -4.63 15.85
N ILE A 132 14.19 -4.91 14.71
CA ILE A 132 13.07 -5.89 14.63
C ILE A 132 13.63 -7.33 14.60
N THR A 133 13.98 -7.81 15.79
CA THR A 133 14.23 -9.24 16.04
C THR A 133 12.94 -10.07 16.01
N SER A 134 11.76 -9.45 16.10
CA SER A 134 10.45 -10.13 16.08
C SER A 134 9.59 -9.69 14.90
N TRP A 135 9.52 -10.56 13.90
CA TRP A 135 8.45 -10.53 12.91
C TRP A 135 7.09 -10.72 13.58
N PRO A 136 6.00 -10.07 13.14
CA PRO A 136 4.68 -10.34 13.69
C PRO A 136 4.35 -11.82 13.50
N ASP A 137 4.06 -12.56 14.58
CA ASP A 137 3.71 -13.99 14.50
C ASP A 137 2.53 -14.27 13.54
N SER A 138 1.77 -13.24 13.18
CA SER A 138 0.63 -13.28 12.27
C SER A 138 0.98 -13.24 10.78
N VAL A 139 2.21 -12.86 10.43
CA VAL A 139 2.72 -12.90 9.06
C VAL A 139 3.75 -14.04 9.04
N PRO A 140 3.77 -14.97 8.09
CA PRO A 140 4.89 -15.91 7.98
C PRO A 140 6.07 -15.20 7.31
N ARG A 141 7.29 -15.26 7.88
CA ARG A 141 8.49 -14.94 7.09
C ARG A 141 8.55 -15.97 5.97
N PRO A 142 8.47 -15.59 4.69
CA PRO A 142 8.78 -16.54 3.64
C PRO A 142 10.22 -16.97 3.86
N ASP A 143 10.49 -18.28 3.94
CA ASP A 143 11.86 -18.77 3.98
C ASP A 143 12.55 -18.31 2.69
N LEU A 144 13.47 -17.36 2.81
CA LEU A 144 14.16 -16.76 1.67
C LEU A 144 14.91 -17.81 0.86
N ARG A 145 15.30 -18.93 1.49
CA ARG A 145 15.90 -20.07 0.80
C ARG A 145 14.87 -20.78 -0.07
N GLU A 146 13.69 -21.07 0.45
CA GLU A 146 12.60 -21.69 -0.32
C GLU A 146 12.14 -20.79 -1.48
N VAL A 147 12.03 -19.49 -1.24
CA VAL A 147 11.72 -18.50 -2.30
C VAL A 147 12.81 -18.46 -3.36
N ARG A 148 14.09 -18.44 -2.98
CA ARG A 148 15.21 -18.48 -3.92
C ARG A 148 15.20 -19.75 -4.77
N GLU A 149 15.01 -20.91 -4.14
CA GLU A 149 14.94 -22.21 -4.81
C GLU A 149 13.74 -22.28 -5.78
N PHE A 150 12.57 -21.80 -5.36
CA PHE A 150 11.37 -21.68 -6.20
C PHE A 150 11.59 -20.80 -7.43
N LEU A 151 12.12 -19.59 -7.24
CA LEU A 151 12.37 -18.63 -8.32
C LEU A 151 13.42 -19.13 -9.31
N SER A 152 14.49 -19.74 -8.79
CA SER A 152 15.55 -20.33 -9.61
C SER A 152 15.02 -21.47 -10.47
N GLY A 153 14.15 -22.33 -9.92
CA GLY A 153 13.47 -23.39 -10.66
C GLY A 153 12.56 -22.82 -11.76
N LEU A 154 11.71 -21.86 -11.42
CA LEU A 154 10.79 -21.22 -12.36
C LEU A 154 11.52 -20.55 -13.53
N LEU A 155 12.57 -19.78 -13.24
CA LEU A 155 13.38 -19.12 -14.27
C LEU A 155 14.16 -20.12 -15.12
N THR A 156 14.63 -21.23 -14.54
CA THR A 156 15.31 -22.30 -15.30
C THR A 156 14.37 -22.92 -16.33
N ILE A 157 13.10 -23.15 -15.98
CA ILE A 157 12.10 -23.66 -16.92
C ILE A 157 11.77 -22.60 -17.97
N ASN A 158 11.55 -21.35 -17.57
CA ASN A 158 11.16 -20.27 -18.48
C ASN A 158 12.28 -19.88 -19.48
N SER A 159 13.54 -20.00 -19.07
CA SER A 159 14.72 -19.70 -19.90
C SER A 159 15.27 -20.92 -20.65
N ALA A 160 14.66 -22.09 -20.48
CA ALA A 160 15.07 -23.29 -21.17
C ALA A 160 15.05 -23.07 -22.69
N PRO A 161 16.08 -23.48 -23.45
CA PRO A 161 16.02 -23.43 -24.91
C PRO A 161 14.79 -24.18 -25.38
N LYS A 162 14.13 -23.75 -26.48
CA LYS A 162 12.95 -24.41 -27.07
C LYS A 162 13.07 -25.94 -27.28
N ALA A 163 14.28 -26.47 -27.22
CA ALA A 163 14.59 -27.89 -27.33
C ALA A 163 14.55 -28.69 -26.01
N ARG A 164 14.38 -28.04 -24.85
CA ARG A 164 14.17 -28.71 -23.56
C ARG A 164 12.68 -28.69 -23.21
N PRO A 165 12.05 -29.86 -22.97
CA PRO A 165 10.64 -29.91 -22.62
C PRO A 165 10.41 -29.34 -21.23
N VAL A 166 9.30 -28.63 -21.05
CA VAL A 166 8.82 -28.10 -19.77
C VAL A 166 8.28 -29.22 -18.89
N LEU A 167 7.74 -30.27 -19.50
CA LEU A 167 7.16 -31.43 -18.84
C LEU A 167 8.02 -32.68 -19.04
N ILE A 168 7.90 -33.60 -18.10
CA ILE A 168 8.42 -34.97 -18.18
C ILE A 168 7.34 -35.95 -17.76
N THR A 169 7.33 -37.10 -18.41
CA THR A 169 6.50 -38.23 -18.02
C THR A 169 7.35 -39.23 -17.21
N ARG A 170 6.88 -39.60 -16.02
CA ARG A 170 7.49 -40.63 -15.18
C ARG A 170 6.58 -41.84 -15.12
N VAL A 171 7.10 -43.01 -15.45
CA VAL A 171 6.39 -44.28 -15.30
C VAL A 171 6.80 -44.89 -13.96
N HIS A 172 5.81 -45.16 -13.10
CA HIS A 172 6.01 -45.69 -11.75
C HIS A 172 5.84 -47.20 -11.70
N GLU A 173 4.88 -47.71 -12.46
CA GLU A 173 4.52 -49.12 -12.45
C GLU A 173 4.11 -49.56 -13.86
N ILE A 174 4.55 -50.76 -14.24
CA ILE A 174 4.15 -51.46 -15.46
C ILE A 174 3.63 -52.81 -15.02
N SER A 175 2.35 -53.08 -15.23
CA SER A 175 1.71 -54.36 -14.89
C SER A 175 1.11 -54.99 -16.14
N LEU A 176 1.03 -56.33 -16.15
CA LEU A 176 0.30 -57.05 -17.19
C LEU A 176 -1.13 -57.35 -16.71
N ASN A 177 -2.11 -56.97 -17.52
CA ASN A 177 -3.52 -57.18 -17.27
C ASN A 177 -3.97 -58.44 -18.03
N GLY A 178 -4.38 -59.48 -17.30
CA GLY A 178 -5.11 -60.62 -17.89
C GLY A 178 -4.87 -61.95 -17.17
N GLU A 179 -5.90 -62.80 -17.13
CA GLU A 179 -5.84 -64.16 -16.58
C GLU A 179 -4.82 -65.07 -17.32
N LYS A 180 -4.36 -64.64 -18.50
CA LYS A 180 -3.40 -65.37 -19.35
C LYS A 180 -1.97 -65.36 -18.81
N PHE A 181 -1.62 -64.43 -17.93
CA PHE A 181 -0.27 -64.24 -17.44
C PHE A 181 -0.22 -64.39 -15.92
N SER A 182 0.48 -65.42 -15.44
CA SER A 182 0.86 -65.53 -14.02
C SER A 182 2.00 -64.53 -13.74
N PRO A 183 2.12 -63.93 -12.53
CA PRO A 183 3.22 -63.03 -12.20
C PRO A 183 4.64 -63.61 -12.41
N GLU A 184 4.77 -64.94 -12.52
CA GLU A 184 6.04 -65.63 -12.84
C GLU A 184 6.32 -65.78 -14.36
N SER A 185 5.37 -65.40 -15.22
CA SER A 185 5.38 -65.69 -16.66
C SER A 185 5.88 -64.55 -17.56
N ALA A 186 6.30 -63.43 -16.98
CA ALA A 186 6.87 -62.30 -17.71
C ALA A 186 7.92 -61.54 -16.88
N THR A 187 8.93 -61.00 -17.56
CA THR A 187 9.96 -60.14 -16.97
C THR A 187 9.83 -58.73 -17.54
N VAL A 188 9.78 -57.73 -16.65
CA VAL A 188 9.81 -56.31 -17.02
C VAL A 188 11.23 -55.78 -16.78
N GLU A 189 11.91 -55.39 -17.85
CA GLU A 189 13.17 -54.66 -17.77
C GLU A 189 12.88 -53.16 -17.94
N LEU A 190 12.99 -52.41 -16.84
CA LEU A 190 12.96 -50.95 -16.88
C LEU A 190 14.32 -50.44 -17.40
N SER A 191 14.28 -49.55 -18.39
CA SER A 191 15.47 -48.84 -18.83
C SER A 191 15.82 -47.79 -17.77
N LEU A 192 16.81 -48.08 -16.92
CA LEU A 192 17.28 -47.24 -15.79
C LEU A 192 17.91 -45.89 -16.19
N ASP A 193 17.82 -45.47 -17.46
CA ASP A 193 18.18 -44.12 -17.91
C ASP A 193 17.13 -43.05 -17.52
N SER A 194 16.26 -43.37 -16.54
CA SER A 194 15.36 -42.43 -15.86
C SER A 194 16.08 -41.25 -15.19
N ALA A 195 17.42 -41.27 -15.12
CA ALA A 195 18.27 -40.19 -14.65
C ALA A 195 18.89 -39.29 -15.75
N SER A 196 18.67 -39.53 -17.05
CA SER A 196 19.34 -38.74 -18.10
C SER A 196 18.43 -38.26 -19.24
N VAL A 197 17.44 -37.45 -18.93
CA VAL A 197 16.81 -36.53 -19.91
C VAL A 197 17.70 -35.30 -20.09
N ALA A 198 18.91 -35.50 -20.61
CA ALA A 198 19.85 -34.42 -20.93
C ALA A 198 20.77 -34.71 -22.12
N ARG A 199 20.48 -35.70 -22.97
CA ARG A 199 21.23 -35.86 -24.21
C ARG A 199 20.65 -34.96 -25.31
N LYS A 200 21.28 -33.78 -25.43
CA LYS A 200 21.31 -33.02 -26.69
C LYS A 200 21.77 -33.97 -27.81
N ASN A 201 21.01 -34.05 -28.90
CA ASN A 201 21.43 -34.53 -30.25
C ASN A 201 20.96 -35.90 -30.76
N SER A 202 20.09 -36.66 -30.09
CA SER A 202 19.41 -37.75 -30.80
C SER A 202 18.17 -37.20 -31.48
N GLY A 203 18.16 -37.13 -32.82
CA GLY A 203 16.95 -36.87 -33.62
C GLY A 203 15.91 -38.00 -33.56
N HIS A 204 15.85 -38.71 -32.43
CA HIS A 204 14.91 -39.79 -32.17
C HIS A 204 13.77 -39.22 -31.33
N THR A 205 12.56 -39.32 -31.88
CA THR A 205 11.29 -38.86 -31.28
C THR A 205 10.77 -39.79 -30.18
N GLN A 206 11.43 -40.93 -29.96
CA GLN A 206 11.02 -42.01 -29.07
C GLN A 206 12.13 -42.32 -28.06
N ASP A 207 11.84 -42.13 -26.78
CA ASP A 207 12.71 -42.60 -25.69
C ASP A 207 12.16 -43.93 -25.16
N ARG A 208 12.92 -45.02 -25.31
CA ARG A 208 12.51 -46.34 -24.82
C ARG A 208 12.56 -46.37 -23.29
N ILE A 209 11.42 -46.67 -22.67
CA ILE A 209 11.24 -46.64 -21.21
C ILE A 209 11.36 -48.03 -20.61
N ALA A 210 10.78 -49.03 -21.25
CA ALA A 210 10.74 -50.39 -20.73
C ALA A 210 10.67 -51.43 -21.84
N THR A 211 11.08 -52.65 -21.51
CA THR A 211 10.89 -53.84 -22.34
C THR A 211 10.20 -54.90 -21.49
N VAL A 212 9.06 -55.40 -21.97
CA VAL A 212 8.30 -56.47 -21.32
C VAL A 212 8.48 -57.74 -22.15
N THR A 213 8.98 -58.81 -21.52
CA THR A 213 9.27 -60.08 -22.20
C THR A 213 8.50 -61.22 -21.54
N SER A 214 7.81 -62.01 -22.36
CA SER A 214 7.09 -63.22 -21.96
C SER A 214 8.07 -64.39 -21.82
N THR A 215 8.14 -65.02 -20.64
CA THR A 215 9.08 -66.14 -20.38
C THR A 215 8.60 -67.47 -20.98
N CYS A 216 7.30 -67.59 -21.25
CA CYS A 216 6.68 -68.78 -21.85
C CYS A 216 6.36 -68.64 -23.35
N GLY A 217 6.78 -67.55 -23.99
CA GLY A 217 6.59 -67.33 -25.43
C GLY A 217 5.16 -66.95 -25.85
N THR A 218 4.25 -66.78 -24.89
CA THR A 218 2.92 -66.22 -25.12
C THR A 218 3.04 -64.80 -25.68
N ALA A 219 2.37 -64.50 -26.79
CA ALA A 219 2.35 -63.16 -27.36
C ALA A 219 1.66 -62.19 -26.38
N ILE A 220 2.32 -61.07 -26.10
CA ILE A 220 1.81 -59.95 -25.30
C ILE A 220 1.24 -58.93 -26.28
N ASP A 221 -0.01 -58.54 -26.08
CA ASP A 221 -0.64 -57.41 -26.79
C ASP A 221 -0.44 -56.10 -25.99
N SER A 222 -0.51 -54.94 -26.63
CA SER A 222 -0.45 -53.66 -25.93
C SER A 222 -1.61 -53.48 -24.96
N GLN A 223 -2.76 -54.08 -25.26
CA GLN A 223 -3.94 -54.09 -24.36
C GLN A 223 -3.70 -54.91 -23.08
N ASP A 224 -2.74 -55.84 -23.11
CA ASP A 224 -2.35 -56.63 -21.94
C ASP A 224 -1.41 -55.83 -21.01
N ILE A 225 -0.98 -54.61 -21.37
CA ILE A 225 -0.05 -53.80 -20.57
C ILE A 225 -0.79 -52.61 -19.94
N SER A 226 -0.67 -52.46 -18.62
CA SER A 226 -1.12 -51.29 -17.86
C SER A 226 0.07 -50.48 -17.38
N LEU A 227 0.02 -49.17 -17.59
CA LEU A 227 1.04 -48.23 -17.13
C LEU A 227 0.44 -47.31 -16.09
N LYS A 228 1.09 -47.20 -14.92
CA LYS A 228 0.88 -46.07 -14.00
C LYS A 228 1.98 -45.06 -14.21
N PHE A 229 1.60 -43.84 -14.54
CA PHE A 229 2.53 -42.76 -14.82
C PHE A 229 2.05 -41.44 -14.22
N THR A 230 2.95 -40.48 -14.08
CA THR A 230 2.63 -39.07 -13.81
C THR A 230 3.33 -38.16 -14.80
N VAL A 231 2.71 -37.01 -15.05
CA VAL A 231 3.32 -35.89 -15.79
C VAL A 231 3.74 -34.84 -14.76
N ALA A 232 4.98 -34.37 -14.84
CA ALA A 232 5.54 -33.39 -13.91
C ALA A 232 6.41 -32.35 -14.63
N PHE A 233 6.72 -31.24 -13.96
CA PHE A 233 7.64 -30.23 -14.49
C PHE A 233 9.09 -30.74 -14.54
N ASN A 234 9.85 -30.31 -15.55
CA ASN A 234 11.21 -30.77 -15.83
C ASN A 234 12.30 -29.93 -15.13
N ALA A 235 12.07 -29.48 -13.90
CA ALA A 235 13.09 -28.85 -13.07
C ALA A 235 12.76 -28.94 -11.59
N LYS A 236 13.80 -29.03 -10.76
CA LYS A 236 13.66 -28.90 -9.31
C LYS A 236 13.09 -27.51 -8.96
N PRO A 237 12.25 -27.41 -7.90
CA PRO A 237 12.12 -28.37 -6.80
C PRO A 237 11.32 -29.67 -7.08
N TRP A 238 10.73 -29.85 -8.26
CA TRP A 238 9.72 -30.89 -8.49
C TRP A 238 10.25 -31.97 -9.44
N PRO A 239 10.18 -33.29 -9.13
CA PRO A 239 9.31 -34.02 -8.18
C PRO A 239 10.07 -34.87 -7.13
N GLU A 240 9.54 -34.99 -5.90
CA GLU A 240 10.08 -35.94 -4.91
C GLU A 240 9.46 -37.34 -5.03
N ASP A 241 8.15 -37.50 -5.30
CA ASP A 241 7.51 -38.84 -5.39
C ASP A 241 6.35 -38.92 -6.41
N GLY A 242 5.92 -40.15 -6.72
CA GLY A 242 4.90 -40.49 -7.73
C GLY A 242 3.45 -40.15 -7.40
N ASP A 243 3.18 -39.67 -6.18
CA ASP A 243 1.82 -39.34 -5.68
C ASP A 243 1.45 -37.85 -5.81
N ASP A 244 2.22 -37.08 -6.59
CA ASP A 244 2.05 -35.63 -6.74
C ASP A 244 1.50 -35.26 -8.13
N PRO A 245 0.17 -35.15 -8.30
CA PRO A 245 -0.43 -34.84 -9.60
C PRO A 245 -0.20 -33.38 -9.97
N ILE A 246 0.05 -33.13 -11.27
CA ILE A 246 0.30 -31.77 -11.80
C ILE A 246 -0.80 -30.77 -11.42
N GLY A 247 -2.05 -31.22 -11.29
CA GLY A 247 -3.18 -30.36 -10.89
C GLY A 247 -3.07 -29.84 -9.46
N ALA A 248 -2.63 -30.68 -8.51
CA ALA A 248 -2.35 -30.23 -7.14
C ALA A 248 -1.14 -29.29 -7.12
N ARG A 249 -0.11 -29.62 -7.89
CA ARG A 249 1.11 -28.81 -7.97
C ARG A 249 0.88 -27.42 -8.56
N VAL A 250 0.06 -27.32 -9.61
CA VAL A 250 -0.35 -26.03 -10.21
C VAL A 250 -1.00 -25.15 -9.15
N HIS A 251 -1.89 -25.71 -8.32
CA HIS A 251 -2.54 -24.97 -7.25
C HIS A 251 -1.52 -24.41 -6.25
N ASP A 252 -0.61 -25.24 -5.77
CA ASP A 252 0.41 -24.84 -4.79
C ASP A 252 1.34 -23.76 -5.34
N ILE A 253 1.76 -23.89 -6.60
CA ILE A 253 2.63 -22.91 -7.26
C ILE A 253 1.93 -21.55 -7.37
N ILE A 254 0.65 -21.52 -7.75
CA ILE A 254 -0.15 -20.30 -7.81
C ILE A 254 -0.27 -19.69 -6.42
N GLN A 255 -0.50 -20.50 -5.38
CA GLN A 255 -0.61 -20.03 -3.99
C GLN A 255 0.71 -19.44 -3.49
N ILE A 256 1.84 -20.07 -3.78
CA ILE A 256 3.18 -19.56 -3.44
C ILE A 256 3.42 -18.22 -4.15
N ALA A 257 3.19 -18.16 -5.47
CA ALA A 257 3.37 -16.93 -6.23
C ALA A 257 2.44 -15.81 -5.74
N ALA A 258 1.17 -16.11 -5.47
CA ALA A 258 0.22 -15.15 -4.90
C ALA A 258 0.66 -14.65 -3.52
N ARG A 259 1.18 -15.53 -2.65
CA ARG A 259 1.74 -15.14 -1.36
C ARG A 259 2.97 -14.25 -1.50
N ILE A 260 3.85 -14.54 -2.45
CA ILE A 260 5.02 -13.71 -2.74
C ILE A 260 4.59 -12.32 -3.24
N VAL A 261 3.66 -12.24 -4.20
CA VAL A 261 3.11 -10.97 -4.69
C VAL A 261 2.43 -10.20 -3.56
N GLN A 262 1.64 -10.88 -2.73
CA GLN A 262 0.99 -10.30 -1.58
C GLN A 262 1.98 -9.83 -0.51
N ALA A 263 3.05 -10.57 -0.26
CA ALA A 263 4.09 -10.21 0.69
C ALA A 263 4.88 -9.00 0.18
N LEU A 264 5.33 -9.00 -1.08
CA LEU A 264 5.97 -7.84 -1.71
C LEU A 264 5.07 -6.61 -1.63
N ARG A 265 3.80 -6.78 -2.00
CA ARG A 265 2.79 -5.74 -1.84
C ARG A 265 2.74 -5.30 -0.38
N GLN A 266 2.54 -6.18 0.59
CA GLN A 266 2.44 -5.80 1.99
C GLN A 266 3.71 -5.10 2.49
N VAL A 267 4.88 -5.48 2.03
CA VAL A 267 6.15 -4.85 2.43
C VAL A 267 6.27 -3.44 1.84
N VAL A 268 5.85 -3.23 0.59
CA VAL A 268 5.98 -1.93 -0.10
C VAL A 268 4.73 -1.05 -0.09
N THR A 269 3.57 -1.61 0.28
CA THR A 269 2.26 -0.96 0.40
C THR A 269 1.72 -0.95 1.83
N ASN A 270 2.36 -1.61 2.81
CA ASN A 270 2.42 -0.98 4.14
C ASN A 270 3.24 0.28 3.92
N PRO A 271 2.62 1.46 3.98
CA PRO A 271 2.99 2.52 3.07
C PRO A 271 4.32 3.10 3.49
N ILE A 272 5.38 2.68 2.83
CA ILE A 272 6.40 3.61 2.38
C ILE A 272 5.66 4.36 1.28
N GLY A 273 5.27 5.61 1.57
CA GLY A 273 4.33 6.41 0.77
C GLY A 273 4.43 6.11 -0.72
N GLY A 274 3.46 5.34 -1.22
CA GLY A 274 3.25 5.21 -2.66
C GLY A 274 3.09 6.61 -3.25
N PHE A 275 3.43 6.73 -4.53
CA PHE A 275 3.52 7.96 -5.36
C PHE A 275 2.27 8.84 -5.44
N TRP A 276 1.35 8.74 -4.50
CA TRP A 276 0.07 9.42 -4.44
C TRP A 276 0.20 10.89 -4.01
N LEU A 277 1.24 11.60 -4.45
CA LEU A 277 1.10 13.04 -4.65
C LEU A 277 0.44 13.17 -6.02
N PRO A 278 -0.87 13.49 -6.09
CA PRO A 278 -1.57 13.53 -7.35
C PRO A 278 -1.02 14.70 -8.18
N PHE A 279 -0.83 14.41 -9.47
CA PHE A 279 -0.82 15.33 -10.60
C PHE A 279 0.29 16.40 -10.72
N GLU A 280 0.88 16.49 -11.92
CA GLU A 280 1.59 17.68 -12.41
C GLU A 280 0.64 18.86 -12.74
N HIS A 281 -0.65 18.74 -12.41
CA HIS A 281 -1.73 19.63 -12.87
C HIS A 281 -2.11 20.72 -11.86
N ALA A 282 -1.16 21.44 -11.27
CA ALA A 282 -1.55 22.33 -10.16
C ALA A 282 -0.73 23.62 -9.98
N ASN A 283 -0.38 24.28 -11.08
CA ASN A 283 0.07 25.67 -10.99
C ASN A 283 -1.06 26.60 -11.37
N TRP A 284 -1.12 27.76 -10.70
CA TRP A 284 -1.89 28.90 -11.19
C TRP A 284 -1.34 29.28 -12.56
N MET A 285 -2.22 29.34 -13.57
CA MET A 285 -1.84 29.66 -14.95
C MET A 285 -2.55 30.93 -15.39
N PRO A 286 -1.92 31.79 -16.20
CA PRO A 286 -2.63 32.90 -16.83
C PRO A 286 -3.82 32.39 -17.66
N ILE A 287 -5.01 32.94 -17.43
CA ILE A 287 -6.22 32.63 -18.20
C ILE A 287 -6.63 33.84 -19.01
N SER A 288 -6.78 33.64 -20.32
CA SER A 288 -7.38 34.64 -21.18
C SER A 288 -8.86 34.81 -20.80
N THR A 289 -9.20 35.99 -20.28
CA THR A 289 -10.56 36.32 -19.84
C THR A 289 -11.04 37.60 -20.53
N ASP A 290 -12.36 37.72 -20.70
CA ASP A 290 -13.00 38.94 -21.19
C ASP A 290 -13.20 39.98 -20.08
N ASP A 291 -13.57 41.20 -20.47
CA ASP A 291 -13.78 42.31 -19.53
C ASP A 291 -14.95 42.03 -18.56
N ASP A 292 -15.95 41.25 -18.99
CA ASP A 292 -17.09 40.85 -18.14
C ASP A 292 -16.64 39.96 -16.98
N MET A 293 -15.77 38.97 -17.24
CA MET A 293 -15.22 38.10 -16.19
C MET A 293 -14.33 38.87 -15.22
N LYS A 294 -13.52 39.83 -15.72
CA LYS A 294 -12.73 40.74 -14.88
C LYS A 294 -13.61 41.60 -13.98
N ASP A 295 -14.73 42.10 -14.50
CA ASP A 295 -15.70 42.86 -13.72
C ASP A 295 -16.39 42.00 -12.66
N VAL A 296 -16.66 40.74 -12.95
CA VAL A 296 -17.19 39.77 -11.96
C VAL A 296 -16.16 39.49 -10.87
N LEU A 297 -14.88 39.31 -11.22
CA LEU A 297 -13.77 39.15 -10.27
C LEU A 297 -13.63 40.37 -9.34
N ARG A 298 -13.63 41.58 -9.90
CA ARG A 298 -13.53 42.84 -9.12
C ARG A 298 -14.72 43.07 -8.19
N LYS A 299 -15.90 42.58 -8.56
CA LYS A 299 -17.12 42.63 -7.73
C LYS A 299 -17.17 41.51 -6.69
N SER A 300 -16.32 40.50 -6.80
CA SER A 300 -16.21 39.44 -5.80
C SER A 300 -15.58 39.99 -4.54
N GLU A 301 -16.25 39.83 -3.39
CA GLU A 301 -15.74 40.25 -2.08
C GLU A 301 -14.38 39.61 -1.72
N SER A 302 -14.03 38.49 -2.35
CA SER A 302 -12.78 37.76 -2.13
C SER A 302 -11.72 37.95 -3.21
N GLY A 303 -12.01 38.68 -4.29
CA GLY A 303 -11.12 38.71 -5.48
C GLY A 303 -10.93 37.34 -6.14
N LEU A 304 -11.81 36.38 -5.82
CA LEU A 304 -11.79 34.98 -6.22
C LEU A 304 -13.18 34.59 -6.73
N ILE A 305 -13.25 33.83 -7.82
CA ILE A 305 -14.50 33.24 -8.31
C ILE A 305 -14.27 31.79 -8.74
N GLN A 306 -15.31 30.96 -8.58
CA GLN A 306 -15.36 29.63 -9.17
C GLN A 306 -16.29 29.66 -10.38
N CYS A 307 -15.83 29.15 -11.53
CA CYS A 307 -16.59 29.11 -12.77
C CYS A 307 -16.33 27.81 -13.55
N ALA A 308 -17.14 27.56 -14.57
CA ALA A 308 -16.90 26.47 -15.52
C ALA A 308 -16.28 27.02 -16.81
N ILE A 309 -15.19 26.42 -17.28
CA ILE A 309 -14.54 26.71 -18.57
C ILE A 309 -14.35 25.36 -19.27
N ASP A 310 -14.88 25.22 -20.50
CA ASP A 310 -14.80 23.98 -21.30
C ASP A 310 -15.20 22.70 -20.53
N ASP A 311 -16.31 22.77 -19.79
CA ASP A 311 -16.84 21.70 -18.91
C ASP A 311 -15.97 21.34 -17.68
N GLU A 312 -14.86 22.04 -17.46
CA GLU A 312 -14.01 21.90 -16.28
C GLU A 312 -14.32 22.99 -15.25
N GLN A 313 -14.14 22.67 -13.96
CA GLN A 313 -14.30 23.65 -12.88
C GLN A 313 -12.98 24.40 -12.68
N TRP A 314 -13.05 25.72 -12.62
CA TRP A 314 -11.89 26.60 -12.46
C TRP A 314 -12.09 27.54 -11.29
N LEU A 315 -11.01 27.80 -10.58
CA LEU A 315 -10.89 28.89 -9.64
C LEU A 315 -10.08 30.00 -10.30
N LEU A 316 -10.63 31.21 -10.36
CA LEU A 316 -9.96 32.37 -10.95
C LEU A 316 -9.70 33.42 -9.87
N MET A 317 -8.55 34.10 -9.97
CA MET A 317 -8.23 35.29 -9.19
C MET A 317 -7.48 36.32 -10.04
N GLU A 318 -7.53 37.58 -9.62
CA GLU A 318 -6.69 38.64 -10.17
C GLU A 318 -5.38 38.71 -9.39
N LEU A 319 -4.25 38.56 -10.07
CA LEU A 319 -2.91 38.68 -9.52
C LEU A 319 -2.11 39.65 -10.40
N ASP A 320 -1.62 40.74 -9.81
CA ASP A 320 -0.84 41.78 -10.51
C ASP A 320 -1.48 42.35 -11.79
N GLY A 321 -2.82 42.36 -11.87
CA GLY A 321 -3.60 42.87 -13.00
C GLY A 321 -3.89 41.84 -14.10
N ASP A 322 -3.31 40.64 -13.99
CA ASP A 322 -3.64 39.49 -14.84
C ASP A 322 -4.62 38.57 -14.12
N VAL A 323 -5.48 37.88 -14.89
CA VAL A 323 -6.33 36.83 -14.34
C VAL A 323 -5.57 35.52 -14.42
N VAL A 324 -5.33 34.92 -13.26
CA VAL A 324 -4.79 33.58 -13.15
C VAL A 324 -5.89 32.60 -12.74
N GLY A 325 -5.80 31.39 -13.25
CA GLY A 325 -6.75 30.34 -12.98
C GLY A 325 -6.07 29.04 -12.60
N ARG A 326 -6.75 28.28 -11.76
CA ARG A 326 -6.39 26.91 -11.42
C ARG A 326 -7.60 26.02 -11.65
N MET A 327 -7.40 24.95 -12.42
CA MET A 327 -8.40 23.91 -12.58
C MET A 327 -8.61 23.20 -11.23
N ILE A 328 -9.87 23.02 -10.85
CA ILE A 328 -10.28 22.17 -9.75
C ILE A 328 -10.38 20.74 -10.32
N PRO A 329 -9.56 19.80 -9.84
CA PRO A 329 -9.54 18.44 -10.38
C PRO A 329 -10.93 17.80 -10.33
N THR A 330 -11.28 17.09 -11.40
CA THR A 330 -12.49 16.29 -11.42
C THR A 330 -12.34 15.12 -10.44
N PRO A 331 -13.44 14.70 -9.77
CA PRO A 331 -13.35 13.60 -8.82
C PRO A 331 -12.95 12.32 -9.55
N THR A 332 -12.12 11.51 -8.89
CA THR A 332 -11.60 10.25 -9.41
C THR A 332 -12.74 9.42 -10.03
N PRO A 333 -12.62 8.95 -11.29
CA PRO A 333 -13.67 8.15 -11.89
C PRO A 333 -13.97 6.90 -11.04
N LEU A 334 -15.25 6.62 -10.82
CA LEU A 334 -15.66 5.41 -10.10
C LEU A 334 -15.74 4.23 -11.08
N GLU A 335 -14.97 3.18 -10.82
CA GLU A 335 -15.09 1.91 -11.53
C GLU A 335 -16.10 1.01 -10.80
N TYR A 336 -17.18 0.63 -11.49
CA TYR A 336 -18.17 -0.31 -10.97
C TYR A 336 -18.84 -1.08 -12.10
N ALA A 337 -19.07 -2.39 -11.90
CA ALA A 337 -19.67 -3.24 -12.92
C ALA A 337 -21.18 -3.00 -13.07
N ASP A 338 -21.85 -2.60 -11.98
CA ASP A 338 -23.26 -2.26 -11.98
C ASP A 338 -23.64 -1.19 -10.96
N GLU A 339 -24.88 -0.70 -11.09
CA GLU A 339 -25.41 0.40 -10.29
C GLU A 339 -25.54 0.09 -8.79
N LYS A 340 -25.60 -1.20 -8.40
CA LYS A 340 -25.65 -1.60 -7.00
C LYS A 340 -24.29 -1.46 -6.33
N GLN A 341 -23.21 -1.62 -7.09
CA GLN A 341 -21.84 -1.45 -6.61
C GLN A 341 -21.39 0.01 -6.53
N ARG A 342 -22.12 0.95 -7.13
CA ARG A 342 -21.75 2.37 -7.14
C ARG A 342 -21.61 2.97 -5.74
N GLY A 343 -22.48 2.59 -4.79
CA GLY A 343 -22.38 3.06 -3.41
C GLY A 343 -21.07 2.62 -2.74
N ILE A 344 -20.71 1.35 -2.93
CA ILE A 344 -19.45 0.77 -2.42
C ILE A 344 -18.25 1.46 -3.09
N ALA A 345 -18.28 1.64 -4.41
CA ALA A 345 -17.21 2.33 -5.13
C ALA A 345 -17.02 3.78 -4.63
N ALA A 346 -18.11 4.50 -4.32
CA ALA A 346 -18.03 5.85 -3.77
C ALA A 346 -17.47 5.85 -2.33
N GLU A 347 -17.87 4.90 -1.49
CA GLU A 347 -17.31 4.72 -0.14
C GLU A 347 -15.80 4.42 -0.19
N ASP A 348 -15.41 3.52 -1.09
CA ASP A 348 -14.03 3.15 -1.31
C ASP A 348 -13.19 4.32 -1.85
N ALA A 349 -13.73 5.12 -2.79
CA ALA A 349 -13.04 6.31 -3.30
C ALA A 349 -12.85 7.39 -2.22
N VAL A 350 -13.86 7.62 -1.37
CA VAL A 350 -13.76 8.51 -0.21
C VAL A 350 -12.71 8.03 0.79
N ARG A 351 -12.68 6.72 1.08
CA ARG A 351 -11.65 6.14 1.94
C ARG A 351 -10.27 6.22 1.31
N HIS A 352 -10.18 5.99 0.00
CA HIS A 352 -8.93 6.00 -0.76
C HIS A 352 -8.29 7.39 -0.80
N SER A 353 -9.07 8.44 -1.11
CA SER A 353 -8.58 9.83 -1.08
C SER A 353 -8.07 10.24 0.29
N ALA A 354 -8.69 9.75 1.37
CA ALA A 354 -8.19 9.99 2.71
C ALA A 354 -6.77 9.42 2.95
N ARG A 355 -6.35 8.40 2.17
CA ARG A 355 -5.00 7.82 2.22
C ARG A 355 -3.91 8.71 1.62
N TRP A 356 -4.27 9.83 1.00
CA TRP A 356 -3.28 10.87 0.65
C TRP A 356 -2.70 11.52 1.92
N GLY A 357 -3.45 11.52 3.03
CA GLY A 357 -2.90 11.74 4.38
C GLY A 357 -2.39 10.43 5.03
N LEU A 358 -2.19 10.41 6.35
CA LEU A 358 -1.78 9.18 7.05
C LEU A 358 -2.95 8.21 7.26
N VAL A 359 -2.73 6.94 6.89
CA VAL A 359 -3.75 5.88 7.01
C VAL A 359 -3.97 5.40 8.44
N ASP A 360 -3.08 5.75 9.37
CA ASP A 360 -3.20 5.39 10.79
C ASP A 360 -4.42 6.00 11.46
N PHE A 361 -4.92 7.11 10.90
CA PHE A 361 -6.08 7.85 11.38
C PHE A 361 -7.38 7.43 10.73
N ILE A 362 -7.34 6.57 9.71
CA ILE A 362 -8.52 6.12 8.97
C ILE A 362 -8.94 4.76 9.55
N TYR A 363 -10.17 4.63 10.00
CA TYR A 363 -10.70 3.43 10.62
C TYR A 363 -11.72 2.75 9.73
N ARG A 364 -11.55 1.44 9.59
CA ARG A 364 -12.43 0.57 8.80
C ARG A 364 -13.81 0.49 9.46
N PRO A 365 -14.87 0.26 8.67
CA PRO A 365 -16.18 0.01 9.23
C PRO A 365 -16.16 -1.15 10.22
N HIS A 366 -16.68 -0.90 11.43
CA HIS A 366 -16.72 -1.90 12.48
C HIS A 366 -18.12 -2.49 12.59
N GLN A 367 -18.25 -3.79 12.30
CA GLN A 367 -19.49 -4.51 12.51
C GLN A 367 -19.58 -5.03 13.94
N TYR A 368 -20.70 -4.75 14.61
CA TYR A 368 -21.02 -5.33 15.92
C TYR A 368 -22.40 -5.95 15.92
N ARG A 369 -22.58 -6.98 16.74
CA ARG A 369 -23.86 -7.65 16.91
C ARG A 369 -24.75 -6.82 17.85
N LYS A 370 -25.96 -6.47 17.40
CA LYS A 370 -26.97 -5.80 18.23
C LYS A 370 -28.18 -6.71 18.41
N GLY A 371 -28.33 -7.28 19.61
CA GLY A 371 -29.39 -8.23 19.92
C GLY A 371 -29.23 -9.59 19.22
N HIS A 372 -30.33 -10.33 19.07
CA HIS A 372 -30.30 -11.70 18.55
C HIS A 372 -30.19 -11.82 17.02
N SER A 373 -30.57 -10.80 16.24
CA SER A 373 -30.83 -10.98 14.79
C SER A 373 -30.18 -9.95 13.83
N GLY A 374 -29.15 -9.21 14.21
CA GLY A 374 -28.50 -8.31 13.24
C GLY A 374 -27.08 -7.87 13.59
N ASN A 375 -26.20 -7.95 12.57
CA ASN A 375 -24.96 -7.20 12.54
C ASN A 375 -25.30 -5.75 12.16
N ARG A 376 -24.74 -4.79 12.89
CA ARG A 376 -24.79 -3.37 12.54
C ARG A 376 -23.39 -2.84 12.37
N GLU A 377 -23.24 -1.96 11.40
CA GLU A 377 -22.00 -1.29 11.07
C GLU A 377 -21.94 0.06 11.78
N ILE A 378 -20.76 0.41 12.30
CA ILE A 378 -20.47 1.73 12.88
C ILE A 378 -19.71 2.53 11.82
N ASN A 379 -20.42 3.47 11.19
CA ASN A 379 -19.93 4.36 10.13
C ASN A 379 -19.40 3.68 8.87
N ASP A 380 -19.35 4.44 7.77
CA ASP A 380 -18.76 4.02 6.49
C ASP A 380 -17.23 4.26 6.54
N VAL A 381 -16.82 5.37 7.17
CA VAL A 381 -15.43 5.69 7.54
C VAL A 381 -15.43 6.48 8.85
N ALA A 382 -14.52 6.19 9.76
CA ALA A 382 -14.18 7.07 10.88
C ALA A 382 -12.76 7.59 10.70
N VAL A 383 -12.56 8.91 10.81
CA VAL A 383 -11.22 9.52 10.75
C VAL A 383 -10.93 10.12 12.12
N ILE A 384 -9.88 9.67 12.81
CA ILE A 384 -9.55 10.11 14.17
C ILE A 384 -8.07 10.48 14.22
N SER A 385 -7.78 11.75 14.54
CA SER A 385 -6.42 12.27 14.74
C SER A 385 -6.37 13.11 16.01
N GLY A 386 -5.58 12.66 16.98
CA GLY A 386 -5.51 13.27 18.31
C GLY A 386 -6.88 13.29 19.02
N GLU A 387 -7.27 14.46 19.55
CA GLU A 387 -8.57 14.66 20.21
C GLU A 387 -9.74 14.92 19.23
N TYR A 388 -9.50 14.90 17.91
CA TYR A 388 -10.49 15.25 16.90
C TYR A 388 -10.91 14.04 16.06
N GLY A 389 -12.21 13.95 15.77
CA GLY A 389 -12.79 12.86 14.99
C GLY A 389 -13.83 13.33 13.97
N LEU A 390 -13.89 12.62 12.84
CA LEU A 390 -14.90 12.76 11.80
C LEU A 390 -15.68 11.45 11.70
N ALA A 391 -17.00 11.53 11.84
CA ALA A 391 -17.90 10.43 11.54
C ALA A 391 -18.42 10.60 10.11
N VAL A 392 -17.81 9.89 9.16
CA VAL A 392 -18.06 10.07 7.72
C VAL A 392 -19.17 9.14 7.25
N GLN A 393 -20.08 9.70 6.45
CA GLN A 393 -21.17 8.98 5.80
C GLN A 393 -21.22 9.35 4.32
N VAL A 394 -21.24 8.35 3.46
CA VAL A 394 -21.24 8.53 2.01
C VAL A 394 -22.61 8.18 1.45
N LYS A 395 -23.07 8.96 0.47
CA LYS A 395 -24.28 8.67 -0.30
C LYS A 395 -24.00 8.90 -1.77
N SER A 396 -24.20 7.87 -2.57
CA SER A 396 -24.15 7.95 -4.04
C SER A 396 -25.53 7.66 -4.64
N LYS A 397 -25.96 8.50 -5.60
CA LYS A 397 -27.21 8.33 -6.35
C LYS A 397 -27.08 8.83 -7.79
N LYS A 398 -27.92 8.31 -8.69
CA LYS A 398 -28.16 8.92 -10.00
C LYS A 398 -28.89 10.27 -9.87
N PRO A 399 -28.50 11.27 -10.69
CA PRO A 399 -29.24 12.52 -10.78
C PRO A 399 -30.68 12.25 -11.19
N ALA A 400 -31.64 13.03 -10.67
CA ALA A 400 -33.03 12.87 -11.07
C ALA A 400 -33.22 13.24 -12.54
N SER A 401 -34.28 12.70 -13.15
CA SER A 401 -34.74 13.09 -14.49
C SER A 401 -35.23 14.54 -14.58
N LYS A 402 -35.44 15.22 -13.44
CA LYS A 402 -35.84 16.63 -13.35
C LYS A 402 -34.93 17.39 -12.38
N THR A 403 -34.17 18.34 -12.91
CA THR A 403 -33.12 19.09 -12.19
C THR A 403 -33.62 20.01 -11.08
N VAL A 404 -34.85 20.55 -11.19
CA VAL A 404 -35.42 21.53 -10.23
C VAL A 404 -35.62 20.96 -8.83
N TYR A 405 -35.84 19.64 -8.68
CA TYR A 405 -36.05 19.01 -7.38
C TYR A 405 -34.77 18.45 -6.74
N GLU A 406 -33.65 18.52 -7.46
CA GLU A 406 -32.41 17.87 -7.03
C GLU A 406 -31.83 18.46 -5.74
N PRO A 407 -31.83 19.80 -5.51
CA PRO A 407 -31.36 20.36 -4.24
C PRO A 407 -32.11 19.81 -3.02
N GLY A 408 -33.44 19.74 -3.09
CA GLY A 408 -34.27 19.21 -2.00
C GLY A 408 -34.07 17.71 -1.76
N ARG A 409 -33.76 16.95 -2.83
CA ARG A 409 -33.43 15.53 -2.73
C ARG A 409 -32.06 15.32 -2.10
N VAL A 410 -31.05 16.10 -2.50
CA VAL A 410 -29.71 16.09 -1.89
C VAL A 410 -29.78 16.48 -0.42
N ALA A 411 -30.54 17.52 -0.07
CA ALA A 411 -30.74 17.93 1.33
C ALA A 411 -31.34 16.81 2.20
N ARG A 412 -32.27 16.01 1.65
CA ARG A 412 -32.83 14.85 2.34
C ARG A 412 -31.79 13.74 2.55
N LEU A 413 -30.98 13.46 1.53
CA LEU A 413 -29.87 12.51 1.66
C LEU A 413 -28.88 12.96 2.74
N ILE A 414 -28.58 14.26 2.79
CA ILE A 414 -27.73 14.83 3.83
C ILE A 414 -28.35 14.61 5.21
N GLN A 415 -29.66 14.81 5.36
CA GLN A 415 -30.36 14.59 6.63
C GLN A 415 -30.34 13.12 7.09
N GLU A 416 -30.54 12.19 6.16
CA GLU A 416 -30.48 10.76 6.44
C GLU A 416 -29.06 10.34 6.87
N ALA A 417 -28.04 10.78 6.13
CA ALA A 417 -26.64 10.51 6.44
C ALA A 417 -26.20 11.16 7.77
N ALA A 418 -26.60 12.41 8.04
CA ALA A 418 -26.33 13.08 9.31
C ALA A 418 -26.94 12.31 10.50
N SER A 419 -28.13 11.74 10.33
CA SER A 419 -28.77 10.91 11.35
C SER A 419 -28.02 9.59 11.60
N GLN A 420 -27.39 9.03 10.56
CA GLN A 420 -26.53 7.84 10.66
C GLN A 420 -25.22 8.18 11.38
N ALA A 421 -24.53 9.26 10.99
CA ALA A 421 -23.31 9.73 11.65
C ALA A 421 -23.52 9.99 13.16
N ALA A 422 -24.59 10.70 13.51
CA ALA A 422 -24.97 10.94 14.91
C ALA A 422 -25.26 9.63 15.67
N GLY A 423 -25.87 8.65 15.00
CA GLY A 423 -26.12 7.33 15.54
C GLY A 423 -24.83 6.57 15.89
N SER A 424 -23.83 6.65 15.03
CA SER A 424 -22.53 6.00 15.23
C SER A 424 -21.67 6.69 16.28
N VAL A 425 -21.61 8.02 16.31
CA VAL A 425 -20.90 8.77 17.38
C VAL A 425 -21.48 8.41 18.75
N ARG A 426 -22.81 8.33 18.86
CA ARG A 426 -23.46 7.86 20.10
C ARG A 426 -23.04 6.45 20.48
N GLU A 427 -22.88 5.56 19.51
CA GLU A 427 -22.43 4.17 19.74
C GLU A 427 -20.96 4.08 20.18
N LEU A 428 -20.10 4.97 19.65
CA LEU A 428 -18.69 5.10 20.04
C LEU A 428 -18.53 5.74 21.42
N ARG A 429 -19.39 6.68 21.80
CA ARG A 429 -19.42 7.28 23.15
C ARG A 429 -19.97 6.33 24.21
N GLY A 430 -20.78 5.35 23.82
CA GLY A 430 -21.44 4.44 24.76
C GLY A 430 -20.51 3.46 25.45
N LYS A 431 -19.37 3.11 24.84
CA LYS A 431 -18.34 2.25 25.42
C LYS A 431 -17.03 2.35 24.64
N ILE A 432 -15.92 2.06 25.31
CA ILE A 432 -14.62 1.86 24.66
C ILE A 432 -14.75 0.71 23.65
N ARG A 433 -14.23 0.92 22.44
CA ARG A 433 -14.29 -0.04 21.33
C ARG A 433 -12.93 -0.20 20.68
N GLU A 434 -12.57 -1.44 20.38
CA GLU A 434 -11.41 -1.75 19.57
C GLU A 434 -11.77 -1.56 18.08
N LEU A 435 -11.16 -0.59 17.43
CA LEU A 435 -11.31 -0.32 16.00
C LEU A 435 -10.02 -0.69 15.27
N THR A 436 -10.15 -1.13 14.03
CA THR A 436 -8.99 -1.43 13.17
C THR A 436 -8.76 -0.27 12.21
N ASN A 437 -7.59 0.36 12.28
CA ASN A 437 -7.22 1.39 11.32
C ASN A 437 -6.84 0.78 9.95
N ASP A 438 -6.68 1.61 8.92
CA ASP A 438 -6.38 1.15 7.56
C ASP A 438 -4.99 0.52 7.46
N ARG A 439 -4.08 0.88 8.37
CA ARG A 439 -2.79 0.21 8.61
C ARG A 439 -2.96 -1.25 9.11
N GLY A 440 -4.11 -1.60 9.68
CA GLY A 440 -4.40 -2.92 10.23
C GLY A 440 -4.16 -3.06 11.74
N ARG A 441 -3.81 -1.96 12.44
CA ARG A 441 -3.64 -1.94 13.89
C ARG A 441 -4.97 -1.84 14.60
N ARG A 442 -5.06 -2.50 15.76
CA ARG A 442 -6.25 -2.48 16.60
C ARG A 442 -6.04 -1.49 17.74
N ILE A 443 -6.86 -0.45 17.76
CA ILE A 443 -6.74 0.68 18.69
C ILE A 443 -8.00 0.74 19.54
N ALA A 444 -7.81 0.83 20.87
CA ALA A 444 -8.90 1.07 21.79
C ALA A 444 -9.30 2.55 21.73
N ILE A 445 -10.55 2.82 21.32
CA ILE A 445 -11.08 4.18 21.17
C ILE A 445 -12.16 4.42 22.21
N ASP A 446 -11.97 5.45 23.03
CA ASP A 446 -13.03 6.05 23.83
C ASP A 446 -13.64 7.25 23.08
N GLY A 447 -14.87 7.09 22.59
CA GLY A 447 -15.55 8.15 21.86
C GLY A 447 -15.85 9.41 22.68
N ASN A 448 -15.72 9.37 24.02
CA ASN A 448 -15.91 10.53 24.90
C ASN A 448 -14.69 11.46 24.92
N ASN A 449 -13.49 10.94 24.64
CA ASN A 449 -12.26 11.74 24.57
C ASN A 449 -12.07 12.43 23.20
N ILE A 450 -13.03 12.25 22.30
CA ILE A 450 -12.96 12.75 20.92
C ILE A 450 -14.03 13.82 20.69
N ARG A 451 -13.62 14.94 20.12
CA ARG A 451 -14.49 15.99 19.59
C ARG A 451 -14.92 15.57 18.18
N TRP A 452 -16.22 15.34 18.00
CA TRP A 452 -16.77 14.78 16.77
C TRP A 452 -17.45 15.84 15.89
N VAL A 453 -17.22 15.74 14.59
CA VAL A 453 -18.04 16.34 13.54
C VAL A 453 -18.58 15.22 12.64
N GLY A 454 -19.86 15.29 12.29
CA GLY A 454 -20.43 14.43 11.26
C GLY A 454 -20.13 14.97 9.87
N VAL A 455 -19.48 14.18 9.03
CA VAL A 455 -19.16 14.58 7.66
C VAL A 455 -20.02 13.78 6.71
N VAL A 456 -20.80 14.46 5.87
CA VAL A 456 -21.63 13.82 4.87
C VAL A 456 -21.05 14.11 3.48
N ILE A 457 -20.73 13.05 2.74
CA ILE A 457 -20.18 13.15 1.39
C ILE A 457 -21.21 12.64 0.39
N ILE A 458 -21.54 13.49 -0.58
CA ILE A 458 -22.47 13.16 -1.66
C ILE A 458 -21.69 12.95 -2.95
N ASP A 459 -21.72 11.73 -3.49
CA ASP A 459 -21.26 11.46 -4.85
C ASP A 459 -22.39 11.77 -5.84
N HIS A 460 -22.19 12.84 -6.61
CA HIS A 460 -23.16 13.34 -7.58
C HIS A 460 -22.46 13.79 -8.87
N PRO A 461 -22.83 13.28 -10.06
CA PRO A 461 -22.10 13.58 -11.30
C PRO A 461 -22.33 14.99 -11.84
N ASN A 462 -23.38 15.68 -11.38
CA ASN A 462 -23.63 17.09 -11.71
C ASN A 462 -24.22 17.82 -10.49
N PRO A 463 -23.39 18.18 -9.50
CA PRO A 463 -23.85 18.67 -8.20
C PRO A 463 -24.81 19.87 -8.31
N PRO A 464 -26.00 19.85 -7.69
CA PRO A 464 -26.89 21.01 -7.73
C PRO A 464 -26.35 22.14 -6.84
N LYS A 465 -26.65 23.39 -7.20
CA LYS A 465 -26.46 24.51 -6.28
C LYS A 465 -27.38 24.35 -5.07
N MET A 466 -26.79 24.37 -3.89
CA MET A 466 -27.49 24.14 -2.63
C MET A 466 -27.80 25.47 -1.95
N ASP A 467 -28.99 25.58 -1.36
CA ASP A 467 -29.41 26.77 -0.61
C ASP A 467 -29.36 26.55 0.92
N THR A 468 -29.49 25.29 1.35
CA THR A 468 -29.49 24.91 2.77
C THR A 468 -29.23 23.42 2.95
N PHE A 469 -28.80 23.03 4.15
CA PHE A 469 -28.68 21.65 4.61
C PHE A 469 -28.77 21.60 6.14
N VAL A 470 -28.89 20.39 6.70
CA VAL A 470 -28.87 20.21 8.16
C VAL A 470 -27.46 20.42 8.71
N ARG A 471 -27.29 21.45 9.56
CA ARG A 471 -25.99 21.81 10.15
C ARG A 471 -25.69 21.13 11.49
N GLU A 472 -26.71 20.54 12.11
CA GLU A 472 -26.58 19.79 13.35
C GLU A 472 -27.62 18.68 13.40
N CYS A 473 -27.23 17.49 13.84
CA CYS A 473 -28.14 16.39 14.07
C CYS A 473 -27.91 15.78 15.45
N ARG A 474 -28.89 15.91 16.35
CA ARG A 474 -28.85 15.33 17.71
C ARG A 474 -27.60 15.74 18.50
N GLY A 475 -27.21 17.01 18.45
CA GLY A 475 -26.02 17.52 19.15
C GLY A 475 -24.69 17.24 18.43
N LEU A 476 -24.71 16.61 17.25
CA LEU A 476 -23.53 16.44 16.41
C LEU A 476 -23.50 17.53 15.33
N PRO A 477 -22.49 18.41 15.30
CA PRO A 477 -22.28 19.35 14.20
C PRO A 477 -22.04 18.62 12.89
N ILE A 478 -22.59 19.13 11.78
CA ILE A 478 -22.56 18.48 10.46
C ILE A 478 -21.89 19.38 9.43
N VAL A 479 -20.95 18.80 8.68
CA VAL A 479 -20.39 19.37 7.45
C VAL A 479 -20.81 18.48 6.28
N ALA A 480 -21.36 19.08 5.22
CA ALA A 480 -21.74 18.37 4.00
C ALA A 480 -20.86 18.81 2.82
N LEU A 481 -20.36 17.85 2.05
CA LEU A 481 -19.44 18.03 0.93
C LEU A 481 -19.93 17.22 -0.28
N PHE A 482 -19.62 17.69 -1.49
CA PHE A 482 -19.56 16.78 -2.64
C PHE A 482 -18.24 16.02 -2.66
N ARG A 483 -18.22 14.85 -3.32
CA ARG A 483 -17.02 13.99 -3.37
C ARG A 483 -15.78 14.72 -3.92
N GLU A 484 -15.96 15.56 -4.94
CA GLU A 484 -14.90 16.40 -5.50
C GLU A 484 -14.25 17.33 -4.46
N GLU A 485 -15.04 17.90 -3.55
CA GLU A 485 -14.54 18.81 -2.50
C GLU A 485 -13.76 18.03 -1.43
N TRP A 486 -14.16 16.79 -1.14
CA TRP A 486 -13.42 15.91 -0.23
C TRP A 486 -12.07 15.49 -0.82
N GLU A 487 -12.05 15.07 -2.08
CA GLU A 487 -10.81 14.72 -2.78
C GLU A 487 -9.90 15.96 -2.84
N PHE A 488 -10.42 17.13 -3.24
CA PHE A 488 -9.67 18.39 -3.24
C PHE A 488 -8.98 18.67 -1.91
N LEU A 489 -9.66 18.52 -0.76
CA LEU A 489 -9.05 18.83 0.55
C LEU A 489 -7.84 17.94 0.85
N PHE A 490 -7.93 16.65 0.54
CA PHE A 490 -6.82 15.71 0.77
C PHE A 490 -5.67 15.95 -0.20
N GLU A 491 -5.96 16.32 -1.45
CA GLU A 491 -4.94 16.68 -2.44
C GLU A 491 -4.23 17.97 -2.03
N GLN A 492 -5.01 18.98 -1.65
CA GLN A 492 -4.51 20.30 -1.31
C GLN A 492 -3.65 20.28 -0.03
N LEU A 493 -4.05 19.51 0.99
CA LEU A 493 -3.37 19.51 2.29
C LEU A 493 -2.34 18.39 2.45
N CYS A 494 -2.49 17.25 1.75
CA CYS A 494 -1.64 16.07 1.90
C CYS A 494 -1.38 15.70 3.37
N SER A 495 -2.41 15.82 4.22
CA SER A 495 -2.37 15.60 5.67
C SER A 495 -3.77 15.30 6.17
N THR A 496 -3.95 14.16 6.85
CA THR A 496 -5.25 13.78 7.40
C THR A 496 -5.59 14.69 8.59
N THR A 497 -4.59 15.01 9.41
CA THR A 497 -4.76 15.85 10.59
C THR A 497 -5.19 17.26 10.20
N MET A 498 -4.58 17.85 9.17
CA MET A 498 -4.98 19.18 8.69
C MET A 498 -6.38 19.19 8.09
N VAL A 499 -6.79 18.14 7.38
CA VAL A 499 -8.19 18.02 6.90
C VAL A 499 -9.17 17.94 8.07
N VAL A 500 -8.86 17.13 9.09
CA VAL A 500 -9.69 17.03 10.31
C VAL A 500 -9.80 18.40 10.98
N LEU A 501 -8.68 19.06 11.24
CA LEU A 501 -8.65 20.39 11.87
C LEU A 501 -9.39 21.45 11.05
N TYR A 502 -9.23 21.44 9.72
CA TYR A 502 -9.94 22.33 8.81
C TYR A 502 -11.46 22.14 8.91
N LEU A 503 -11.95 20.90 8.83
CA LEU A 503 -13.39 20.62 8.89
C LEU A 503 -14.00 20.99 10.26
N HIS A 504 -13.25 20.80 11.35
CA HIS A 504 -13.64 21.30 12.66
C HIS A 504 -13.70 22.84 12.70
N ALA A 505 -12.70 23.53 12.15
CA ALA A 505 -12.63 24.98 12.14
C ALA A 505 -13.74 25.63 11.31
N ILE A 506 -14.12 25.05 10.17
CA ILE A 506 -15.15 25.62 9.29
C ILE A 506 -16.58 25.22 9.67
N CYS A 507 -16.75 24.21 10.52
CA CYS A 507 -18.07 23.70 10.89
C CYS A 507 -19.04 24.80 11.38
N PRO A 508 -18.64 25.76 12.23
CA PRO A 508 -19.51 26.85 12.67
C PRO A 508 -19.97 27.79 11.55
N ALA A 509 -19.18 27.92 10.47
CA ALA A 509 -19.51 28.78 9.34
C ALA A 509 -20.67 28.24 8.49
N GLY A 510 -20.96 26.94 8.57
CA GLY A 510 -22.08 26.31 7.87
C GLY A 510 -21.98 26.43 6.34
N VAL A 511 -20.76 26.26 5.80
CA VAL A 511 -20.46 26.32 4.38
C VAL A 511 -21.33 25.32 3.62
N LEU A 512 -22.00 25.80 2.57
CA LEU A 512 -22.87 24.98 1.75
C LEU A 512 -22.01 24.04 0.85
N PRO A 513 -22.40 22.76 0.68
CA PRO A 513 -21.74 21.87 -0.28
C PRO A 513 -21.71 22.51 -1.69
N GLY A 514 -20.60 22.33 -2.39
CA GLY A 514 -20.26 22.99 -3.65
C GLY A 514 -19.55 24.34 -3.50
N ASN A 515 -19.37 24.85 -2.27
CA ASN A 515 -18.66 26.11 -2.00
C ASN A 515 -17.42 25.94 -1.12
N HIS A 516 -17.03 24.71 -0.75
CA HIS A 516 -15.91 24.48 0.17
C HIS A 516 -14.57 24.83 -0.46
N VAL A 517 -14.37 24.58 -1.75
CA VAL A 517 -13.15 24.98 -2.46
C VAL A 517 -12.99 26.50 -2.43
N ALA A 518 -14.00 27.25 -2.87
CA ALA A 518 -13.98 28.71 -2.81
C ALA A 518 -13.83 29.23 -1.37
N TYR A 519 -14.46 28.57 -0.39
CA TYR A 519 -14.32 28.94 1.02
C TYR A 519 -12.90 28.68 1.55
N TYR A 520 -12.27 27.56 1.18
CA TYR A 520 -10.88 27.23 1.50
C TYR A 520 -9.94 28.36 1.08
N TYR A 521 -9.97 28.77 -0.20
CA TYR A 521 -9.05 29.81 -0.69
C TYR A 521 -9.31 31.17 -0.05
N ARG A 522 -10.56 31.49 0.27
CA ARG A 522 -10.87 32.69 1.06
C ARG A 522 -10.24 32.66 2.44
N GLN A 523 -10.19 31.50 3.10
CA GLN A 523 -9.50 31.38 4.38
C GLN A 523 -7.98 31.42 4.22
N ALA A 524 -7.44 30.77 3.18
CA ALA A 524 -6.00 30.79 2.88
C ALA A 524 -5.49 32.23 2.64
N GLU A 525 -6.20 33.00 1.82
CA GLU A 525 -5.82 34.39 1.54
C GLU A 525 -5.95 35.29 2.78
N ARG A 526 -7.00 35.08 3.59
CA ARG A 526 -7.14 35.79 4.88
C ARG A 526 -6.00 35.46 5.84
N ALA A 527 -5.53 34.20 5.87
CA ALA A 527 -4.39 33.81 6.68
C ALA A 527 -3.11 34.48 6.17
N ARG A 528 -2.87 34.46 4.85
CA ARG A 528 -1.72 35.10 4.20
C ARG A 528 -1.63 36.59 4.51
N LEU A 529 -2.73 37.34 4.34
CA LEU A 529 -2.79 38.78 4.61
C LEU A 529 -2.56 39.11 6.09
N ARG A 530 -2.96 38.23 7.01
CA ARG A 530 -2.68 38.40 8.44
C ARG A 530 -1.20 38.21 8.76
N ASP A 531 -0.55 37.25 8.10
CA ASP A 531 0.88 36.96 8.28
C ASP A 531 1.74 38.12 7.77
N GLU A 532 1.42 38.67 6.59
CA GLU A 532 2.09 39.87 6.05
C GLU A 532 1.94 41.11 6.94
N ALA A 533 0.82 41.21 7.66
CA ALA A 533 0.56 42.31 8.59
C ALA A 533 1.15 42.09 10.00
N ALA A 534 1.66 40.88 10.30
CA ALA A 534 2.20 40.54 11.60
C ALA A 534 3.68 40.93 11.71
N ASP A 535 4.04 41.60 12.81
CA ASP A 535 5.44 41.95 13.11
C ASP A 535 6.27 40.68 13.40
N THR A 536 7.47 40.61 12.83
CA THR A 536 8.34 39.42 12.65
C THR A 536 8.80 38.68 13.92
N THR A 537 8.26 39.00 15.09
CA THR A 537 8.72 38.49 16.41
C THR A 537 7.75 37.54 17.12
N LYS A 538 6.76 36.96 16.42
CA LYS A 538 5.89 35.95 17.04
C LYS A 538 6.52 34.56 17.02
N ALA A 539 6.73 34.02 18.21
CA ALA A 539 6.77 32.58 18.40
C ALA A 539 5.46 31.96 17.86
N LEU A 540 5.54 30.82 17.18
CA LEU A 540 4.40 29.98 16.80
C LEU A 540 3.65 29.55 18.07
N THR A 541 2.83 30.42 18.65
CA THR A 541 2.32 30.23 20.02
C THR A 541 0.89 29.70 20.06
N GLU A 542 0.16 29.68 18.95
CA GLU A 542 -1.17 29.10 18.85
C GLU A 542 -1.42 28.74 17.39
N LEU A 543 -2.06 27.60 17.14
CA LEU A 543 -2.59 27.24 15.81
C LEU A 543 -3.72 28.24 15.45
N ASP A 544 -3.33 29.47 15.11
CA ASP A 544 -4.11 30.46 14.36
C ASP A 544 -4.63 29.75 13.10
N PRO A 545 -5.88 30.00 12.66
CA PRO A 545 -6.73 29.05 11.96
C PRO A 545 -5.99 28.48 10.76
N VAL A 546 -5.60 27.21 10.89
CA VAL A 546 -5.04 26.29 9.89
C VAL A 546 -4.21 27.02 8.84
N TRP A 547 -2.88 26.93 8.89
CA TRP A 547 -2.04 27.38 7.77
C TRP A 547 -2.46 26.62 6.50
N LEU A 548 -3.27 27.28 5.66
CA LEU A 548 -3.88 26.72 4.45
C LEU A 548 -3.01 27.13 3.27
N PRO A 549 -2.25 26.21 2.65
CA PRO A 549 -1.42 26.54 1.50
C PRO A 549 -2.30 26.94 0.31
N LEU A 550 -1.87 27.97 -0.45
CA LEU A 550 -2.52 28.40 -1.70
C LEU A 550 -2.21 27.44 -2.85
N GLU A 551 -0.98 26.95 -2.91
CA GLU A 551 -0.58 25.87 -3.80
C GLU A 551 -0.84 24.52 -3.12
N PRO A 552 -1.08 23.42 -3.86
CA PRO A 552 -1.19 22.13 -3.21
C PRO A 552 0.09 21.79 -2.44
N ALA A 553 -0.07 21.17 -1.27
CA ALA A 553 1.05 20.78 -0.42
C ALA A 553 2.11 19.91 -1.14
N SER A 554 1.69 19.18 -2.17
CA SER A 554 2.56 18.34 -3.00
C SER A 554 3.54 19.12 -3.88
N THR A 555 3.22 20.37 -4.26
CA THR A 555 3.98 21.13 -5.27
C THR A 555 4.98 22.13 -4.69
N ILE A 556 4.83 22.52 -3.41
CA ILE A 556 5.68 23.53 -2.74
C ILE A 556 7.17 23.15 -2.82
N ASP A 557 7.50 21.96 -2.30
CA ASP A 557 8.81 21.34 -2.45
C ASP A 557 8.61 19.82 -2.37
N MET A 558 8.40 19.21 -3.54
CA MET A 558 8.09 17.80 -3.67
C MET A 558 9.14 16.89 -3.03
N LEU A 559 10.44 17.23 -3.12
CA LEU A 559 11.49 16.40 -2.54
C LEU A 559 11.48 16.47 -1.01
N GLY A 560 11.34 17.68 -0.47
CA GLY A 560 11.21 17.90 0.97
C GLY A 560 9.95 17.26 1.56
N ALA A 561 8.80 17.46 0.90
CA ALA A 561 7.52 16.88 1.31
C ALA A 561 7.56 15.34 1.30
N ARG A 562 8.18 14.73 0.28
CA ARG A 562 8.38 13.27 0.20
C ARG A 562 9.28 12.76 1.32
N MET A 563 10.39 13.44 1.62
CA MET A 563 11.23 13.05 2.75
C MET A 563 10.47 13.12 4.07
N PHE A 564 9.72 14.18 4.31
CA PHE A 564 8.96 14.31 5.55
C PHE A 564 7.86 13.23 5.64
N ARG A 565 7.18 12.94 4.53
CA ARG A 565 6.23 11.83 4.46
C ARG A 565 6.91 10.50 4.79
N GLN A 566 8.11 10.24 4.26
CA GLN A 566 8.85 9.03 4.59
C GLN A 566 9.14 8.93 6.09
N ILE A 567 9.49 10.04 6.75
CA ILE A 567 9.71 10.06 8.20
C ILE A 567 8.42 9.73 8.96
N LEU A 568 7.28 10.27 8.55
CA LEU A 568 5.98 9.91 9.13
C LEU A 568 5.71 8.42 9.00
N GLU A 569 6.01 7.84 7.84
CA GLU A 569 5.83 6.40 7.61
C GLU A 569 6.82 5.55 8.41
N ASP A 570 8.06 6.02 8.58
CA ASP A 570 9.06 5.36 9.43
C ASP A 570 8.61 5.36 10.90
N VAL A 571 8.04 6.47 11.38
CA VAL A 571 7.43 6.55 12.72
C VAL A 571 6.20 5.66 12.83
N ALA A 572 5.36 5.65 11.78
CA ALA A 572 4.17 4.83 11.75
C ALA A 572 4.52 3.35 11.79
N CYS A 573 5.51 2.89 11.02
CA CYS A 573 5.89 1.48 10.92
C CYS A 573 6.90 1.04 11.97
N GLY A 574 7.62 1.97 12.61
CA GLY A 574 8.65 1.65 13.60
C GLY A 574 8.10 0.99 14.87
N ASP A 575 8.71 -0.12 15.25
CA ASP A 575 8.54 -0.70 16.58
C ASP A 575 9.40 0.10 17.56
N SER A 576 8.76 0.69 18.57
CA SER A 576 9.46 1.34 19.67
C SER A 576 9.00 0.65 20.95
N PRO A 577 9.87 -0.11 21.64
CA PRO A 577 9.49 -0.84 22.84
C PRO A 577 9.02 0.09 23.98
N THR A 578 9.31 1.39 23.88
CA THR A 578 8.95 2.42 24.85
C THR A 578 7.74 3.26 24.44
N CYS A 579 7.14 3.03 23.27
CA CYS A 579 6.04 3.85 22.74
C CYS A 579 4.78 2.99 22.55
N SER A 580 3.70 3.35 23.26
CA SER A 580 2.40 2.72 23.06
C SER A 580 1.81 3.11 21.69
N ASP A 581 0.85 2.34 21.19
CA ASP A 581 0.13 2.70 19.95
C ASP A 581 -0.59 4.05 20.09
N GLU A 582 -1.09 4.38 21.28
CA GLU A 582 -1.73 5.67 21.57
C GLU A 582 -0.73 6.83 21.53
N ASP A 583 0.44 6.65 22.14
CA ASP A 583 1.53 7.63 22.07
C ASP A 583 2.00 7.81 20.62
N ARG A 584 2.15 6.73 19.85
CA ARG A 584 2.51 6.79 18.43
C ARG A 584 1.49 7.60 17.63
N LEU A 585 0.19 7.37 17.80
CA LEU A 585 -0.85 8.13 17.13
C LEU A 585 -0.83 9.61 17.52
N THR A 586 -0.52 9.93 18.78
CA THR A 586 -0.35 11.31 19.27
C THR A 586 0.84 12.00 18.59
N ILE A 587 1.97 11.30 18.49
CA ILE A 587 3.18 11.77 17.81
C ILE A 587 2.88 12.02 16.33
N LEU A 588 2.29 11.03 15.64
CA LEU A 588 1.94 11.14 14.23
C LEU A 588 0.97 12.30 13.99
N SER A 589 -0.03 12.49 14.86
CA SER A 589 -1.00 13.59 14.74
C SER A 589 -0.29 14.94 14.81
N SER A 590 0.68 15.06 15.71
CA SER A 590 1.46 16.28 15.89
C SER A 590 2.39 16.58 14.72
N LEU A 591 3.01 15.56 14.13
CA LEU A 591 3.88 15.70 12.96
C LEU A 591 3.09 15.94 11.67
N ASP A 592 1.97 15.22 11.48
CA ASP A 592 1.08 15.35 10.32
C ASP A 592 0.29 16.66 10.34
N GLY A 593 0.04 17.22 11.53
CA GLY A 593 -0.57 18.53 11.73
C GLY A 593 0.35 19.74 11.49
N LEU A 594 1.63 19.53 11.15
CA LEU A 594 2.50 20.64 10.76
C LEU A 594 2.08 21.24 9.41
N PRO A 595 2.23 22.57 9.22
CA PRO A 595 2.00 23.22 7.93
C PRO A 595 2.74 22.54 6.79
N ALA A 596 2.15 22.52 5.60
CA ALA A 596 2.73 21.85 4.43
C ALA A 596 4.12 22.39 4.09
N GLU A 597 4.28 23.70 4.12
CA GLU A 597 5.55 24.40 3.92
C GLU A 597 6.60 23.97 4.95
N GLU A 598 6.23 23.91 6.24
CA GLU A 598 7.14 23.49 7.30
C GLU A 598 7.58 22.04 7.15
N ARG A 599 6.66 21.13 6.79
CA ARG A 599 7.00 19.73 6.49
C ARG A 599 7.99 19.66 5.33
N ALA A 600 7.72 20.39 4.25
CA ALA A 600 8.56 20.38 3.06
C ALA A 600 9.95 20.98 3.34
N GLN A 601 10.02 22.14 4.00
CA GLN A 601 11.28 22.79 4.40
C GLN A 601 12.09 21.93 5.38
N THR A 602 11.42 21.27 6.34
CA THR A 602 12.07 20.33 7.27
C THR A 602 12.70 19.18 6.49
N GLY A 603 11.95 18.54 5.59
CA GLY A 603 12.49 17.46 4.76
C GLY A 603 13.67 17.92 3.93
N ARG A 604 13.57 19.05 3.22
CA ARG A 604 14.68 19.60 2.43
C ARG A 604 15.93 19.86 3.27
N PHE A 605 15.75 20.40 4.47
CA PHE A 605 16.83 20.61 5.42
C PHE A 605 17.49 19.30 5.83
N LEU A 606 16.71 18.25 6.11
CA LEU A 606 17.24 16.95 6.49
C LEU A 606 17.96 16.23 5.33
N ILE A 607 17.51 16.37 4.09
CA ILE A 607 18.26 15.90 2.90
C ILE A 607 19.64 16.54 2.88
N LYS A 608 19.71 17.87 3.03
CA LYS A 608 20.98 18.59 3.04
C LYS A 608 21.91 18.08 4.14
N LEU A 609 21.36 17.86 5.35
CA LEU A 609 22.15 17.30 6.45
C LEU A 609 22.63 15.87 6.18
N LEU A 610 21.84 15.03 5.51
CA LEU A 610 22.27 13.68 5.11
C LEU A 610 23.40 13.73 4.07
N GLU A 611 23.32 14.64 3.09
CA GLU A 611 24.38 14.86 2.10
C GLU A 611 25.68 15.32 2.77
N GLU A 612 25.60 16.27 3.71
CA GLU A 612 26.74 16.74 4.50
C GLU A 612 27.33 15.63 5.39
N ALA A 613 26.48 14.80 6.01
CA ALA A 613 26.91 13.70 6.86
C ALA A 613 27.55 12.54 6.10
N ASN A 614 27.18 12.34 4.83
CA ASN A 614 27.88 11.41 3.95
C ASN A 614 29.30 11.87 3.59
N GLN A 615 29.60 13.16 3.70
CA GLN A 615 30.93 13.70 3.47
C GLN A 615 31.76 13.78 4.77
N ASN A 616 31.11 13.78 5.95
CA ASN A 616 31.75 13.98 7.24
C ASN A 616 31.26 12.95 8.28
N GLU A 617 32.09 11.95 8.57
CA GLU A 617 31.75 10.79 9.43
C GLU A 617 31.40 11.16 10.89
N SER A 618 31.81 12.34 11.38
CA SER A 618 31.62 12.79 12.78
C SER A 618 30.58 13.91 12.96
N SER A 619 29.69 14.12 12.00
CA SER A 619 28.67 15.18 12.10
C SER A 619 27.47 14.74 12.96
N PHE A 620 27.12 15.56 13.95
CA PHE A 620 25.85 15.52 14.68
C PHE A 620 25.16 16.88 14.47
N ARG A 621 24.00 16.88 13.84
CA ARG A 621 23.25 18.09 13.48
C ARG A 621 21.80 17.93 13.89
N CYS A 622 21.20 18.97 14.45
CA CYS A 622 19.83 18.92 14.96
C CYS A 622 18.99 20.15 14.62
N ARG A 623 17.68 19.95 14.46
CA ARG A 623 16.65 20.99 14.41
C ARG A 623 15.57 20.69 15.46
N ARG A 624 15.17 21.69 16.23
CA ARG A 624 14.13 21.59 17.29
C ARG A 624 12.92 22.43 16.90
N TYR A 625 11.74 21.91 17.17
CA TYR A 625 10.47 22.61 17.11
C TYR A 625 9.80 22.54 18.47
N PHE A 626 9.15 23.63 18.86
CA PHE A 626 8.36 23.71 20.09
C PHE A 626 6.92 24.00 19.71
N LEU A 627 6.05 23.02 19.95
CA LEU A 627 4.61 23.10 19.75
C LEU A 627 3.98 23.44 21.09
N THR A 628 3.34 24.60 21.17
CA THR A 628 2.79 25.09 22.43
C THR A 628 1.59 24.27 22.93
N LYS A 629 0.79 23.69 22.04
CA LYS A 629 -0.31 22.76 22.36
C LYS A 629 -0.26 21.57 21.39
N PRO A 630 -0.17 20.32 21.86
CA PRO A 630 -0.29 19.85 23.25
C PRO A 630 1.04 19.87 24.05
N GLY A 631 1.90 20.85 23.82
CA GLY A 631 3.12 21.03 24.62
C GLY A 631 4.29 20.12 24.21
N ILE A 632 4.38 19.82 22.92
CA ILE A 632 5.35 18.89 22.35
C ILE A 632 6.62 19.61 21.88
N GLN A 633 7.77 19.03 22.16
CA GLN A 633 9.03 19.35 21.51
C GLN A 633 9.35 18.28 20.47
N LEU A 634 9.56 18.67 19.21
CA LEU A 634 10.03 17.77 18.16
C LEU A 634 11.50 18.04 17.85
N CYS A 635 12.31 17.00 17.74
CA CYS A 635 13.73 17.10 17.42
C CYS A 635 14.07 16.21 16.23
N PHE A 636 14.71 16.75 15.20
CA PHE A 636 15.25 15.97 14.09
C PHE A 636 16.76 16.02 14.16
N VAL A 637 17.41 14.86 14.06
CA VAL A 637 18.85 14.69 14.19
C VAL A 637 19.34 13.92 12.98
N VAL A 638 20.48 14.32 12.42
CA VAL A 638 21.21 13.53 11.42
C VAL A 638 22.60 13.24 11.95
N SER A 639 23.01 11.97 11.94
CA SER A 639 24.36 11.59 12.31
C SER A 639 24.81 10.26 11.72
N ARG A 640 26.09 10.19 11.33
CA ARG A 640 26.80 8.96 10.87
C ARG A 640 27.82 8.46 11.91
N ALA A 641 27.85 9.05 13.10
CA ALA A 641 28.82 8.66 14.13
C ALA A 641 28.60 7.19 14.56
N PRO A 642 29.67 6.41 14.81
CA PRO A 642 29.54 5.02 15.27
C PRO A 642 28.73 4.86 16.56
N SER A 643 28.72 5.89 17.41
CA SER A 643 27.97 5.98 18.67
C SER A 643 26.65 6.78 18.55
N ALA A 644 26.19 7.11 17.34
CA ALA A 644 25.08 8.03 17.09
C ALA A 644 23.80 7.68 17.86
N HIS A 645 23.47 6.38 17.99
CA HIS A 645 22.25 5.95 18.68
C HIS A 645 22.33 6.25 20.20
N GLY A 646 23.44 5.91 20.85
CA GLY A 646 23.63 6.19 22.29
C GLY A 646 23.70 7.69 22.58
N MET A 647 24.41 8.43 21.72
CA MET A 647 24.46 9.89 21.74
C MET A 647 23.07 10.52 21.62
N PHE A 648 22.27 10.03 20.68
CA PHE A 648 20.93 10.51 20.39
C PHE A 648 19.98 10.31 21.58
N ILE A 649 19.97 9.12 22.18
CA ILE A 649 19.12 8.83 23.37
C ILE A 649 19.49 9.79 24.51
N THR A 650 20.79 9.90 24.83
CA THR A 650 21.29 10.79 25.88
C THR A 650 20.89 12.24 25.62
N LYS A 651 21.03 12.70 24.37
CA LYS A 651 20.69 14.07 24.01
C LYS A 651 19.20 14.35 24.06
N ALA A 652 18.36 13.40 23.65
CA ALA A 652 16.91 13.51 23.75
C ALA A 652 16.44 13.62 25.20
N GLN A 653 17.05 12.88 26.12
CA GLN A 653 16.80 13.00 27.56
C GLN A 653 17.20 14.38 28.10
N LEU A 654 18.40 14.87 27.76
CA LEU A 654 18.85 16.20 28.17
C LEU A 654 17.91 17.31 27.66
N TRP A 655 17.49 17.22 26.40
CA TRP A 655 16.52 18.15 25.82
C TRP A 655 15.17 18.13 26.53
N HIS A 656 14.69 16.95 26.92
CA HIS A 656 13.45 16.83 27.65
C HIS A 656 13.56 17.46 29.06
N ILE A 657 14.68 17.25 29.75
CA ILE A 657 14.96 17.87 31.06
C ILE A 657 15.01 19.40 30.95
N GLU A 658 15.72 19.92 29.94
CA GLU A 658 15.74 21.37 29.63
C GLU A 658 14.30 21.88 29.45
N TRP A 659 13.50 21.18 28.65
CA TRP A 659 12.12 21.56 28.35
C TRP A 659 11.21 21.56 29.57
N VAL A 660 11.27 20.51 30.40
CA VAL A 660 10.48 20.42 31.63
C VAL A 660 10.85 21.54 32.59
N LYS A 661 12.14 21.87 32.73
CA LYS A 661 12.62 22.99 33.57
C LYS A 661 12.08 24.32 33.07
N GLU A 662 12.16 24.60 31.78
CA GLU A 662 11.62 25.82 31.16
C GLU A 662 10.09 25.93 31.31
N ARG A 663 9.37 24.80 31.22
CA ARG A 663 7.90 24.77 31.29
C ARG A 663 7.30 24.68 32.68
N SER A 664 8.05 24.27 33.70
CA SER A 664 7.58 24.19 35.10
C SER A 664 7.02 25.52 35.67
N GLN A 665 7.11 26.62 34.91
CA GLN A 665 6.57 27.94 35.20
C GLN A 665 5.21 28.25 34.51
N LEU A 666 4.70 27.41 33.60
CA LEU A 666 3.53 27.68 32.73
C LEU A 666 2.63 26.44 32.52
N GLU A 667 1.58 26.30 33.36
CA GLU A 667 0.34 25.48 33.22
C GLU A 667 0.40 23.98 32.82
N SER A 668 -0.77 23.31 32.93
CA SER A 668 -1.01 21.89 33.26
C SER A 668 -0.75 20.82 32.18
N ASP A 669 -0.05 21.12 31.09
CA ASP A 669 0.20 20.14 30.03
C ASP A 669 1.42 19.27 30.36
N THR A 670 1.28 17.96 30.16
CA THR A 670 2.38 17.00 30.38
C THR A 670 3.44 17.21 29.30
N PRO A 671 4.66 17.67 29.62
CA PRO A 671 5.68 17.95 28.61
C PRO A 671 6.01 16.67 27.85
N TYR A 672 6.17 16.79 26.54
CA TYR A 672 6.41 15.65 25.68
C TYR A 672 7.51 15.96 24.66
N THR A 673 8.60 15.21 24.66
CA THR A 673 9.69 15.36 23.70
C THR A 673 9.72 14.15 22.79
N VAL A 674 9.65 14.39 21.49
CA VAL A 674 9.85 13.39 20.43
C VAL A 674 11.13 13.75 19.70
N ALA A 675 12.04 12.80 19.57
CA ALA A 675 13.26 12.97 18.80
C ALA A 675 13.34 11.88 17.73
N LEU A 676 13.88 12.25 16.57
CA LEU A 676 14.07 11.41 15.41
C LEU A 676 15.53 11.51 14.98
N LEU A 677 16.21 10.38 14.83
CA LEU A 677 17.56 10.27 14.30
C LEU A 677 17.50 9.65 12.90
N LEU A 678 18.14 10.31 11.94
CA LEU A 678 18.40 9.76 10.62
C LEU A 678 19.89 9.42 10.51
N THR A 679 20.19 8.16 10.22
CA THR A 679 21.56 7.67 10.05
C THR A 679 21.78 7.32 8.59
N PRO A 680 22.71 7.98 7.87
CA PRO A 680 23.00 7.65 6.48
C PRO A 680 23.40 6.19 6.29
N GLN A 681 22.86 5.54 5.27
CA GLN A 681 23.14 4.15 4.93
C GLN A 681 23.88 4.08 3.58
N SER A 682 24.73 3.06 3.39
CA SER A 682 25.39 2.79 2.10
C SER A 682 24.49 2.04 1.11
N HIS A 683 23.27 1.72 1.51
CA HIS A 683 22.34 0.88 0.75
C HIS A 683 21.78 1.62 -0.48
N LYS A 684 21.68 0.93 -1.62
CA LYS A 684 21.30 1.54 -2.92
C LYS A 684 19.85 2.01 -3.00
N TYR A 685 18.99 1.54 -2.10
CA TYR A 685 17.53 1.72 -2.18
C TYR A 685 16.93 2.57 -1.05
N ARG A 686 17.64 2.71 0.08
CA ARG A 686 17.24 3.56 1.21
C ARG A 686 18.45 4.37 1.67
N PRO A 687 18.44 5.71 1.54
CA PRO A 687 19.63 6.51 1.83
C PRO A 687 19.91 6.69 3.33
N TRP A 688 18.94 6.36 4.21
CA TRP A 688 19.09 6.46 5.66
C TRP A 688 18.23 5.45 6.42
N ALA A 689 18.58 5.19 7.68
CA ALA A 689 17.70 4.55 8.66
C ALA A 689 17.12 5.61 9.62
N THR A 690 15.90 5.40 10.10
CA THR A 690 15.22 6.32 11.03
C THR A 690 15.01 5.62 12.37
N MET A 691 15.43 6.27 13.46
CA MET A 691 15.19 5.86 14.83
C MET A 691 14.38 6.93 15.56
N MET A 692 13.39 6.53 16.35
CA MET A 692 12.58 7.44 17.17
C MET A 692 12.80 7.16 18.65
N THR A 693 12.87 8.22 19.46
CA THR A 693 12.70 8.13 20.91
C THR A 693 11.72 9.19 21.38
N ALA A 694 10.99 8.89 22.45
CA ALA A 694 9.93 9.71 23.00
C ALA A 694 10.03 9.72 24.53
N GLN A 695 9.90 10.90 25.14
CA GLN A 695 10.00 11.13 26.59
C GLN A 695 8.83 11.99 27.05
N LYS A 696 8.00 11.48 27.96
CA LYS A 696 6.74 12.12 28.38
C LYS A 696 6.70 12.28 29.90
N GLY A 697 6.25 13.44 30.36
CA GLY A 697 6.05 13.74 31.78
C GLY A 697 7.27 14.35 32.47
N SER A 698 7.23 14.40 33.80
CA SER A 698 8.41 14.79 34.59
C SER A 698 9.38 13.61 34.66
N ILE A 699 10.66 13.87 34.45
CA ILE A 699 11.71 12.90 34.76
C ILE A 699 12.47 13.36 36.00
N ASP A 700 12.44 12.54 37.05
CA ASP A 700 13.07 12.80 38.34
C ASP A 700 14.57 12.45 38.30
N TYR A 701 15.33 13.11 37.42
CA TYR A 701 16.78 13.02 37.47
C TYR A 701 17.34 13.95 38.55
N SER A 702 18.21 13.41 39.39
CA SER A 702 19.05 14.17 40.30
C SER A 702 20.06 15.05 39.54
N GLU A 703 20.59 16.08 40.18
CA GLU A 703 21.64 16.91 39.57
C GLU A 703 22.91 16.10 39.22
N GLU A 704 23.20 15.05 39.98
CA GLU A 704 24.31 14.12 39.73
C GLU A 704 24.08 13.31 38.45
N GLU A 705 22.88 12.76 38.25
CA GLU A 705 22.52 12.04 37.03
C GLU A 705 22.52 12.96 35.80
N ILE A 706 22.07 14.21 35.93
CA ILE A 706 22.14 15.20 34.85
C ILE A 706 23.61 15.53 34.52
N ALA A 707 24.48 15.65 35.52
CA ALA A 707 25.89 15.89 35.31
C ALA A 707 26.57 14.70 34.61
N ASP A 708 26.19 13.47 34.95
CA ASP A 708 26.68 12.26 34.29
C ASP A 708 26.17 12.13 32.85
N LEU A 709 24.91 12.44 32.55
CA LEU A 709 24.40 12.49 31.18
C LEU A 709 25.14 13.53 30.33
N ASN A 710 25.41 14.73 30.89
CA ASN A 710 26.22 15.73 30.21
C ASN A 710 27.67 15.27 29.99
N ARG A 711 28.25 14.52 30.94
CA ARG A 711 29.58 13.93 30.79
C ARG A 711 29.59 12.90 29.65
N GLN A 712 28.65 11.96 29.65
CA GLN A 712 28.49 10.93 28.61
C GLN A 712 28.31 11.56 27.22
N TRP A 713 27.49 12.61 27.12
CA TRP A 713 27.31 13.37 25.88
C TRP A 713 28.61 13.99 25.38
N ASN A 714 29.36 14.66 26.27
CA ASN A 714 30.61 15.33 25.92
C ASN A 714 31.72 14.33 25.54
N GLU A 715 31.82 13.20 26.26
CA GLU A 715 32.76 12.12 25.94
C GLU A 715 32.46 11.50 24.58
N SER A 716 31.18 11.30 24.25
CA SER A 716 30.75 10.70 22.99
C SER A 716 30.94 11.61 21.76
N ILE A 717 31.01 12.93 21.94
CA ILE A 717 31.38 13.88 20.86
C ILE A 717 32.89 13.85 20.59
N GLN A 718 33.70 13.57 21.61
CA GLN A 718 35.17 13.62 21.53
C GLN A 718 35.80 12.33 21.02
N SER A 719 35.10 11.19 21.18
CA SER A 719 35.43 9.89 20.59
C SER A 719 35.02 9.81 19.13
#